data_AF-A0A962WXW3-F1
#
_entry.id   AF-A0A962WXW3-F1
#
_cell.length_a   1.000
_cell.length_b   1.000
_cell.length_c   1.000
_cell.angle_alpha   90.00
_cell.angle_beta   90.00
_cell.angle_gamma   90.00
#
_symmetry.space_group_name_H-M   'P 1'
#
loop_
_entity.id
_entity.type
_entity.pdbx_description
1 polymer ?
#
loop_
_entity_poly.entity_id
_entity_poly.type
_entity_poly.pdbx_seq_one_letter_code
_entity_poly.pdbx_strand_id
1 'polypeptide(L)'
;MVNPTPELSDLRKLVRAYGVLAGTCDNERAIVGRISRRWIAVEVERMLALADIPYRFFYSNRGREILASEFFSGQDLDPTEIDPDTLDIPVRGRKIYINSNRIPKLEPQIDAAVVAANLLLGVQLYGHRGKGFKSVDHDLIIAAMLQDTLGKKHRYSSFDPDKFIAITDRYILAEFGKRVCEKTRHLQTALSAFLDNIEPSGVEPEIANAIAAIMISRLRLTARAAGDAVLSFAGRVQRQELIDKGIDPDVEFAERPFLERDYALAVRALKLPGVDHSALREPIRSTLMIAVQDALDEPAKRFRLAGRRGKAVHDVHTNMPVMEYYVAAEAPNALATLHLASLEMMRYLEKGRRKSYSTMLAHAFRLSAIAEATLGSALEPGIATIALLHDVVEDGSSQVTGYDQSLQKIMFRFGGPIAAMVSEVTDSNVKQDAQQKAMATFNHPELMMPDKQYNTGRLNKMALKATDADRPYTLAGIIVKLIDTIVSFDEGIRDPDLMSGWWRHSGVRIYWAERVRGAIIKPLLERLVMEVQHSQDGSGEPQMDLETRRQLRSGLSLIAIMLDYADWYAAQNLAILAGEFALDRRERDKLIRGFFNPDLPVIDYQRQLLETWLTEERLDRQIAAGQVPNKSYVALYPRSVGDHPHRDISTFHDYVHSARRRIQIRRELGLYSPRKRIRWQSRINEVIALYDYRMLDSQRDN
;
A
#
# COMPACT_ATOMS: atom_id res chain seq x y z
N MET A 1 38.46 5.04 8.09
CA MET A 1 37.74 4.29 9.12
C MET A 1 36.28 4.73 9.08
N VAL A 2 35.38 3.86 8.65
CA VAL A 2 33.93 4.14 8.67
C VAL A 2 33.48 3.86 10.11
N ASN A 3 32.97 4.86 10.81
CA ASN A 3 32.37 4.64 12.13
C ASN A 3 31.34 3.52 12.02
N PRO A 4 31.35 2.50 12.91
CA PRO A 4 30.37 1.44 12.88
C PRO A 4 28.99 2.07 13.05
N THR A 5 28.14 1.89 12.04
CA THR A 5 26.74 2.29 12.12
C THR A 5 26.10 1.50 13.26
N PRO A 6 25.37 2.13 14.20
CA PRO A 6 24.73 1.40 15.29
C PRO A 6 23.82 0.31 14.72
N GLU A 7 23.86 -0.89 15.30
CA GLU A 7 23.08 -2.04 14.85
C GLU A 7 21.58 -1.70 14.91
N LEU A 8 20.89 -1.91 13.80
CA LEU A 8 19.45 -1.65 13.71
C LEU A 8 18.69 -2.69 14.54
N SER A 9 17.62 -2.26 15.21
CA SER A 9 16.69 -3.20 15.82
C SER A 9 15.98 -4.02 14.74
N ASP A 10 15.55 -5.23 15.10
CA ASP A 10 14.84 -6.14 14.20
C ASP A 10 13.58 -5.52 13.60
N LEU A 11 12.82 -4.74 14.39
CA LEU A 11 11.67 -3.97 13.89
C LEU A 11 12.05 -3.06 12.73
N ARG A 12 13.15 -2.30 12.87
CA ARG A 12 13.58 -1.36 11.84
C ARG A 12 14.07 -2.08 10.59
N LYS A 13 14.78 -3.20 10.74
CA LYS A 13 15.17 -4.06 9.61
C LYS A 13 13.95 -4.57 8.87
N LEU A 14 12.94 -5.10 9.57
CA LEU A 14 11.70 -5.60 8.97
C LEU A 14 10.95 -4.51 8.19
N VAL A 15 10.75 -3.36 8.82
CA VAL A 15 10.00 -2.27 8.21
C VAL A 15 10.76 -1.64 7.02
N ARG A 16 12.09 -1.60 7.06
CA ARG A 16 12.90 -1.24 5.88
C ARG A 16 12.77 -2.26 4.77
N ALA A 17 12.74 -3.55 5.09
CA ALA A 17 12.57 -4.61 4.10
C ALA A 17 11.23 -4.49 3.38
N TYR A 18 10.15 -4.15 4.09
CA TYR A 18 8.85 -3.81 3.49
C TYR A 18 8.97 -2.66 2.48
N GLY A 19 9.69 -1.57 2.82
CA GLY A 19 9.93 -0.45 1.91
C GLY A 19 10.70 -0.84 0.64
N VAL A 20 11.73 -1.68 0.77
CA VAL A 20 12.52 -2.21 -0.36
C VAL A 20 11.65 -3.11 -1.25
N LEU A 21 10.86 -3.99 -0.67
CA LEU A 21 9.94 -4.87 -1.38
C LEU A 21 8.90 -4.08 -2.17
N ALA A 22 8.24 -3.11 -1.54
CA ALA A 22 7.30 -2.21 -2.22
C ALA A 22 7.95 -1.50 -3.41
N GLY A 23 9.23 -1.13 -3.25
CA GLY A 23 10.00 -0.41 -4.25
C GLY A 23 10.52 -1.22 -5.42
N THR A 24 10.65 -2.54 -5.27
CA THR A 24 11.29 -3.41 -6.27
C THR A 24 10.35 -4.44 -6.86
N CYS A 25 9.46 -5.02 -6.05
CA CYS A 25 8.66 -6.18 -6.43
C CYS A 25 7.17 -5.87 -6.69
N ASP A 26 6.67 -4.67 -6.42
CA ASP A 26 5.25 -4.34 -6.61
C ASP A 26 4.80 -4.44 -8.08
N ASN A 27 5.72 -4.15 -9.02
CA ASN A 27 5.45 -4.21 -10.46
C ASN A 27 5.77 -5.57 -11.07
N GLU A 28 6.03 -6.58 -10.26
CA GLU A 28 6.24 -7.94 -10.73
C GLU A 28 5.04 -8.79 -10.35
N ARG A 29 4.61 -9.64 -11.27
CA ARG A 29 3.51 -10.56 -11.08
C ARG A 29 4.02 -11.98 -11.03
N ALA A 30 3.37 -12.81 -10.24
CA ALA A 30 3.47 -14.26 -10.36
C ALA A 30 3.35 -14.65 -11.83
N ILE A 31 4.15 -15.63 -12.27
CA ILE A 31 4.23 -16.12 -13.66
C ILE A 31 4.88 -15.13 -14.65
N VAL A 32 4.37 -13.90 -14.71
CA VAL A 32 4.63 -12.94 -15.81
C VAL A 32 5.85 -12.04 -15.55
N GLY A 33 6.34 -11.99 -14.31
CA GLY A 33 7.44 -11.13 -13.91
C GLY A 33 7.09 -9.65 -14.02
N ARG A 34 8.05 -8.81 -14.40
CA ARG A 34 7.86 -7.36 -14.48
C ARG A 34 6.83 -6.98 -15.53
N ILE A 35 5.79 -6.26 -15.13
CA ILE A 35 4.70 -5.81 -16.02
C ILE A 35 4.84 -4.36 -16.48
N SER A 36 4.22 -4.04 -17.61
CA SER A 36 4.19 -2.69 -18.15
C SER A 36 3.29 -1.73 -17.35
N ARG A 37 3.47 -0.42 -17.54
CA ARG A 37 2.58 0.61 -16.98
C ARG A 37 1.15 0.50 -17.53
N ARG A 38 0.99 0.06 -18.79
CA ARG A 38 -0.32 -0.18 -19.43
C ARG A 38 -1.06 -1.35 -18.78
N TRP A 39 -0.34 -2.42 -18.41
CA TRP A 39 -0.92 -3.49 -17.60
C TRP A 39 -1.40 -2.96 -16.25
N ILE A 40 -0.58 -2.17 -15.56
CA ILE A 40 -0.97 -1.60 -14.26
C ILE A 40 -2.22 -0.73 -14.39
N ALA A 41 -2.34 0.07 -15.45
CA ALA A 41 -3.49 0.92 -15.71
C ALA A 41 -4.81 0.12 -15.81
N VAL A 42 -4.80 -1.09 -16.37
CA VAL A 42 -6.02 -1.93 -16.44
C VAL A 42 -6.36 -2.61 -15.12
N GLU A 43 -5.40 -2.73 -14.20
CA GLU A 43 -5.62 -3.27 -12.86
C GLU A 43 -6.11 -2.22 -11.86
N VAL A 44 -5.99 -0.92 -12.18
CA VAL A 44 -6.49 0.17 -11.31
C VAL A 44 -7.99 0.01 -11.07
N GLU A 45 -8.39 0.25 -9.83
CA GLU A 45 -9.75 0.18 -9.35
C GLU A 45 -10.72 1.03 -10.18
N ARG A 46 -11.81 0.41 -10.63
CA ARG A 46 -12.92 1.05 -11.36
C ARG A 46 -14.21 0.25 -11.18
N MET A 47 -15.35 0.91 -11.37
CA MET A 47 -16.63 0.21 -11.46
C MET A 47 -16.79 -0.42 -12.85
N LEU A 48 -17.23 -1.66 -12.89
CA LEU A 48 -17.47 -2.44 -14.10
C LEU A 48 -18.91 -2.94 -14.10
N ALA A 49 -19.63 -2.81 -15.21
CA ALA A 49 -20.90 -3.50 -15.35
C ALA A 49 -20.64 -5.00 -15.51
N LEU A 50 -21.51 -5.86 -14.98
CA LEU A 50 -21.36 -7.31 -15.16
C LEU A 50 -21.37 -7.71 -16.64
N ALA A 51 -22.09 -6.98 -17.48
CA ALA A 51 -22.14 -7.20 -18.93
C ALA A 51 -20.80 -6.92 -19.64
N ASP A 52 -19.88 -6.17 -19.03
CA ASP A 52 -18.58 -5.83 -19.60
C ASP A 52 -17.50 -6.90 -19.29
N ILE A 53 -17.83 -7.88 -18.44
CA ILE A 53 -16.93 -8.97 -18.05
C ILE A 53 -17.04 -10.10 -19.09
N PRO A 54 -15.92 -10.73 -19.51
CA PRO A 54 -15.97 -11.84 -20.46
C PRO A 54 -16.93 -12.95 -20.00
N TYR A 55 -17.92 -13.31 -20.82
CA TYR A 55 -19.00 -14.21 -20.40
C TYR A 55 -18.49 -15.55 -19.81
N ARG A 56 -17.44 -16.11 -20.41
CA ARG A 56 -16.75 -17.33 -19.93
C ARG A 56 -16.27 -17.26 -18.46
N PHE A 57 -15.98 -16.07 -17.94
CA PHE A 57 -15.58 -15.87 -16.55
C PHE A 57 -16.67 -16.33 -15.57
N PHE A 58 -17.94 -16.19 -15.93
CA PHE A 58 -19.06 -16.55 -15.07
C PHE A 58 -19.21 -18.06 -14.83
N TYR A 59 -18.56 -18.90 -15.64
CA TYR A 59 -18.49 -20.34 -15.39
C TYR A 59 -17.38 -20.74 -14.40
N SER A 60 -16.48 -19.81 -14.05
CA SER A 60 -15.51 -20.04 -12.98
C SER A 60 -16.20 -19.99 -11.60
N ASN A 61 -15.61 -20.65 -10.61
CA ASN A 61 -16.10 -20.58 -9.22
C ASN A 61 -16.22 -19.11 -8.75
N ARG A 62 -15.25 -18.27 -9.11
CA ARG A 62 -15.26 -16.86 -8.74
C ARG A 62 -16.35 -16.06 -9.48
N GLY A 63 -16.57 -16.35 -10.76
CA GLY A 63 -17.64 -15.75 -11.52
C GLY A 63 -19.00 -16.06 -10.92
N ARG A 64 -19.23 -17.32 -10.53
CA ARG A 64 -20.46 -17.73 -9.85
C ARG A 64 -20.60 -17.12 -8.45
N GLU A 65 -19.52 -16.97 -7.69
CA GLU A 65 -19.56 -16.25 -6.40
C GLU A 65 -20.04 -14.79 -6.57
N ILE A 66 -19.64 -14.14 -7.67
CA ILE A 66 -20.10 -12.77 -7.99
C ILE A 66 -21.57 -12.79 -8.39
N LEU A 67 -22.00 -13.74 -9.22
CA LEU A 67 -23.40 -13.86 -9.61
C LEU A 67 -24.30 -14.12 -8.39
N ALA A 68 -23.87 -15.01 -7.48
CA ALA A 68 -24.55 -15.27 -6.22
C ALA A 68 -24.78 -13.98 -5.43
N SER A 69 -23.72 -13.20 -5.21
CA SER A 69 -23.83 -12.00 -4.39
C SER A 69 -24.62 -10.88 -5.03
N GLU A 70 -24.59 -10.75 -6.36
CA GLU A 70 -25.26 -9.63 -7.04
C GLU A 70 -26.72 -9.93 -7.41
N PHE A 71 -27.02 -11.14 -7.91
CA PHE A 71 -28.38 -11.51 -8.30
C PHE A 71 -29.21 -12.06 -7.14
N PHE A 72 -28.56 -12.56 -6.08
CA PHE A 72 -29.20 -13.25 -4.97
C PHE A 72 -28.69 -12.75 -3.61
N SER A 73 -28.49 -11.43 -3.46
CA SER A 73 -27.88 -10.78 -2.28
C SER A 73 -28.52 -11.06 -0.92
N GLY A 74 -29.68 -11.71 -0.87
CA GLY A 74 -30.38 -12.14 0.36
C GLY A 74 -30.45 -13.65 0.56
N GLN A 75 -29.76 -14.46 -0.25
CA GLN A 75 -29.79 -15.93 -0.19
C GLN A 75 -28.38 -16.49 0.04
N ASP A 76 -28.24 -17.47 0.94
CA ASP A 76 -27.00 -18.22 1.12
C ASP A 76 -26.99 -19.41 0.14
N LEU A 77 -26.64 -19.12 -1.11
CA LEU A 77 -26.56 -20.12 -2.18
C LEU A 77 -25.14 -20.67 -2.31
N ASP A 78 -25.03 -21.97 -2.61
CA ASP A 78 -23.78 -22.52 -3.10
C ASP A 78 -23.51 -21.93 -4.50
N PRO A 79 -22.39 -21.20 -4.71
CA PRO A 79 -22.06 -20.65 -6.02
C PRO A 79 -22.01 -21.71 -7.12
N THR A 80 -21.68 -22.96 -6.79
CA THR A 80 -21.56 -24.02 -7.79
C THR A 80 -22.88 -24.41 -8.44
N GLU A 81 -24.03 -24.11 -7.79
CA GLU A 81 -25.38 -24.39 -8.30
C GLU A 81 -25.90 -23.31 -9.26
N ILE A 82 -25.22 -22.17 -9.37
CA ILE A 82 -25.64 -21.09 -10.25
C ILE A 82 -25.26 -21.40 -11.69
N ASP A 83 -26.27 -21.45 -12.56
CA ASP A 83 -26.10 -21.54 -14.01
C ASP A 83 -26.12 -20.14 -14.66
N PRO A 84 -24.98 -19.63 -15.18
CA PRO A 84 -24.89 -18.33 -15.83
C PRO A 84 -25.85 -18.15 -17.02
N ASP A 85 -26.20 -19.24 -17.71
CA ASP A 85 -27.07 -19.21 -18.90
C ASP A 85 -28.51 -18.81 -18.55
N THR A 86 -28.92 -18.98 -17.29
CA THR A 86 -30.28 -18.67 -16.81
C THR A 86 -30.48 -17.20 -16.40
N LEU A 87 -29.40 -16.41 -16.30
CA LEU A 87 -29.43 -15.09 -15.65
C LEU A 87 -29.55 -13.88 -16.59
N ASP A 88 -29.60 -14.08 -17.91
CA ASP A 88 -29.61 -13.01 -18.94
C ASP A 88 -28.64 -11.86 -18.61
N ILE A 89 -27.39 -12.23 -18.29
CA ILE A 89 -26.32 -11.33 -17.87
C ILE A 89 -26.07 -10.19 -18.89
N PRO A 90 -26.11 -10.42 -20.22
CA PRO A 90 -25.89 -9.35 -21.20
C PRO A 90 -26.90 -8.20 -21.12
N VAL A 91 -28.11 -8.45 -20.60
CA VAL A 91 -29.16 -7.43 -20.44
C VAL A 91 -29.22 -6.95 -18.99
N ARG A 92 -29.42 -7.87 -18.03
CA ARG A 92 -29.60 -7.52 -16.61
C ARG A 92 -28.30 -6.99 -16.00
N GLY A 93 -27.16 -7.53 -16.41
CA GLY A 93 -25.84 -7.16 -15.91
C GLY A 93 -25.38 -5.76 -16.30
N ARG A 94 -26.03 -5.08 -17.27
CA ARG A 94 -25.69 -3.69 -17.65
C ARG A 94 -25.97 -2.68 -16.56
N LYS A 95 -26.90 -2.98 -15.64
CA LYS A 95 -27.30 -2.11 -14.54
C LYS A 95 -26.65 -2.49 -13.21
N ILE A 96 -25.92 -3.60 -13.17
CA ILE A 96 -25.28 -4.12 -11.97
C ILE A 96 -23.79 -3.81 -12.09
N TYR A 97 -23.30 -2.92 -11.23
CA TYR A 97 -21.91 -2.52 -11.22
C TYR A 97 -21.18 -3.14 -10.05
N ILE A 98 -20.03 -3.75 -10.32
CA ILE A 98 -19.12 -4.27 -9.31
C ILE A 98 -17.80 -3.53 -9.35
N ASN A 99 -17.09 -3.55 -8.23
CA ASN A 99 -15.71 -3.08 -8.17
C ASN A 99 -14.77 -4.04 -8.94
N SER A 100 -13.90 -3.51 -9.80
CA SER A 100 -12.95 -4.31 -10.58
C SER A 100 -11.99 -5.14 -9.73
N ASN A 101 -11.76 -4.77 -8.46
CA ASN A 101 -10.95 -5.55 -7.52
C ASN A 101 -11.59 -6.89 -7.12
N ARG A 102 -12.85 -7.11 -7.45
CA ARG A 102 -13.52 -8.41 -7.23
C ARG A 102 -13.12 -9.45 -8.27
N ILE A 103 -12.55 -9.02 -9.39
CA ILE A 103 -12.01 -9.86 -10.45
C ILE A 103 -10.60 -10.35 -10.05
N PRO A 104 -10.28 -11.64 -10.22
CA PRO A 104 -8.94 -12.15 -9.99
C PRO A 104 -7.87 -11.44 -10.82
N LYS A 105 -6.71 -11.20 -10.21
CA LYS A 105 -5.51 -10.67 -10.87
C LYS A 105 -4.33 -11.53 -10.45
N LEU A 106 -3.23 -11.45 -11.21
CA LEU A 106 -2.00 -12.09 -10.79
C LEU A 106 -1.50 -11.38 -9.52
N GLU A 107 -1.04 -12.16 -8.56
CA GLU A 107 -0.53 -11.63 -7.30
C GLU A 107 0.85 -10.99 -7.51
N PRO A 108 1.14 -9.84 -6.87
CA PRO A 108 2.47 -9.25 -6.90
C PRO A 108 3.51 -10.14 -6.23
N GLN A 109 4.76 -10.07 -6.70
CA GLN A 109 5.86 -10.88 -6.15
C GLN A 109 6.18 -10.54 -4.68
N ILE A 110 5.71 -9.40 -4.17
CA ILE A 110 5.79 -9.04 -2.75
C ILE A 110 5.07 -10.08 -1.87
N ASP A 111 3.95 -10.63 -2.34
CA ASP A 111 3.13 -11.58 -1.56
C ASP A 111 3.93 -12.85 -1.25
N ALA A 112 4.76 -13.32 -2.19
CA ALA A 112 5.65 -14.45 -1.95
C ALA A 112 6.67 -14.19 -0.83
N ALA A 113 7.16 -12.96 -0.68
CA ALA A 113 8.07 -12.60 0.41
C ALA A 113 7.35 -12.60 1.77
N VAL A 114 6.08 -12.18 1.81
CA VAL A 114 5.25 -12.21 3.04
C VAL A 114 4.96 -13.64 3.47
N VAL A 115 4.58 -14.51 2.52
CA VAL A 115 4.37 -15.94 2.79
C VAL A 115 5.65 -16.59 3.30
N ALA A 116 6.78 -16.37 2.63
CA ALA A 116 8.05 -16.97 3.02
C ALA A 116 8.47 -16.53 4.43
N ALA A 117 8.30 -15.25 4.75
CA ALA A 117 8.62 -14.72 6.06
C ALA A 117 7.74 -15.34 7.17
N ASN A 118 6.44 -15.49 6.93
CA ASN A 118 5.52 -16.08 7.90
C ASN A 118 5.74 -17.60 8.07
N LEU A 119 6.08 -18.32 7.01
CA LEU A 119 6.50 -19.72 7.09
C LEU A 119 7.77 -19.88 7.93
N LEU A 120 8.79 -19.03 7.69
CA LEU A 120 10.03 -19.07 8.46
C LEU A 120 9.84 -18.65 9.92
N LEU A 121 8.95 -17.68 10.19
CA LEU A 121 8.56 -17.32 11.55
C LEU A 121 7.88 -18.51 12.25
N GLY A 122 7.05 -19.27 11.54
CA GLY A 122 6.46 -20.52 12.03
C GLY A 122 7.55 -21.54 12.43
N VAL A 123 8.57 -21.72 11.59
CA VAL A 123 9.73 -22.58 11.91
C VAL A 123 10.53 -22.06 13.10
N GLN A 124 10.78 -20.74 13.16
CA GLN A 124 11.49 -20.09 14.26
C GLN A 124 10.80 -20.33 15.60
N LEU A 125 9.47 -20.17 15.66
CA LEU A 125 8.69 -20.26 16.90
C LEU A 125 8.30 -21.70 17.28
N TYR A 126 7.93 -22.52 16.29
CA TYR A 126 7.27 -23.82 16.51
C TYR A 126 7.98 -25.00 15.85
N GLY A 127 9.07 -24.77 15.12
CA GLY A 127 9.91 -25.83 14.58
C GLY A 127 10.57 -26.67 15.67
N HIS A 128 11.33 -27.68 15.27
CA HIS A 128 12.05 -28.59 16.15
C HIS A 128 11.13 -29.23 17.22
N ARG A 129 9.98 -29.77 16.77
CA ARG A 129 8.96 -30.39 17.63
C ARG A 129 8.38 -29.42 18.67
N GLY A 130 8.03 -28.20 18.26
CA GLY A 130 7.41 -27.19 19.12
C GLY A 130 8.38 -26.42 20.02
N LYS A 131 9.69 -26.62 19.89
CA LYS A 131 10.72 -25.92 20.70
C LYS A 131 11.23 -24.63 20.05
N GLY A 132 10.90 -24.42 18.78
CA GLY A 132 11.42 -23.36 17.93
C GLY A 132 12.81 -23.67 17.36
N PHE A 133 13.03 -23.31 16.10
CA PHE A 133 14.31 -23.50 15.41
C PHE A 133 15.16 -22.23 15.48
N LYS A 134 15.98 -22.08 16.53
CA LYS A 134 16.69 -20.81 16.84
C LYS A 134 17.66 -20.30 15.76
N SER A 135 18.22 -21.16 14.91
CA SER A 135 19.13 -20.71 13.83
C SER A 135 18.38 -20.03 12.68
N VAL A 136 17.06 -20.21 12.58
CA VAL A 136 16.18 -19.36 11.78
C VAL A 136 15.95 -18.06 12.58
N ASP A 137 16.95 -17.18 12.53
CA ASP A 137 16.90 -15.87 13.17
C ASP A 137 16.18 -14.83 12.30
N HIS A 138 15.88 -13.67 12.90
CA HIS A 138 15.17 -12.61 12.19
C HIS A 138 15.97 -12.07 11.00
N ASP A 139 17.29 -11.99 11.10
CA ASP A 139 18.15 -11.59 9.97
C ASP A 139 18.02 -12.54 8.77
N LEU A 140 17.83 -13.84 8.99
CA LEU A 140 17.57 -14.81 7.91
C LEU A 140 16.17 -14.63 7.32
N ILE A 141 15.15 -14.35 8.14
CA ILE A 141 13.80 -14.02 7.65
C ILE A 141 13.86 -12.80 6.73
N ILE A 142 14.55 -11.74 7.14
CA ILE A 142 14.77 -10.54 6.32
C ILE A 142 15.57 -10.86 5.06
N ALA A 143 16.62 -11.68 5.16
CA ALA A 143 17.38 -12.11 3.99
C ALA A 143 16.52 -12.88 2.97
N ALA A 144 15.63 -13.76 3.43
CA ALA A 144 14.68 -14.48 2.58
C ALA A 144 13.68 -13.54 1.90
N MET A 145 13.24 -12.48 2.58
CA MET A 145 12.40 -11.43 1.99
C MET A 145 13.16 -10.65 0.91
N LEU A 146 14.44 -10.34 1.13
CA LEU A 146 15.22 -9.44 0.28
C LEU A 146 15.95 -10.13 -0.87
N GLN A 147 16.12 -11.45 -0.86
CA GLN A 147 16.95 -12.16 -1.85
C GLN A 147 16.55 -11.88 -3.30
N ASP A 148 15.24 -11.77 -3.56
CA ASP A 148 14.71 -11.52 -4.91
C ASP A 148 14.86 -10.04 -5.33
N THR A 149 15.28 -9.16 -4.43
CA THR A 149 15.39 -7.70 -4.70
C THR A 149 16.74 -7.30 -5.26
N LEU A 150 17.78 -8.13 -5.11
CA LEU A 150 19.13 -7.84 -5.60
C LEU A 150 19.16 -7.61 -7.11
N GLY A 151 19.85 -6.56 -7.54
CA GLY A 151 19.90 -6.12 -8.94
C GLY A 151 18.69 -5.29 -9.40
N LYS A 152 17.58 -5.27 -8.63
CA LYS A 152 16.38 -4.51 -9.00
C LYS A 152 16.54 -3.03 -8.67
N LYS A 153 15.76 -2.19 -9.38
CA LYS A 153 15.71 -0.74 -9.17
C LYS A 153 14.67 -0.41 -8.10
N HIS A 154 15.06 0.35 -7.09
CA HIS A 154 14.15 0.88 -6.08
C HIS A 154 13.40 2.09 -6.62
N ARG A 155 12.14 1.90 -7.05
CA ARG A 155 11.36 2.97 -7.71
C ARG A 155 10.99 4.16 -6.82
N TYR A 156 11.09 4.02 -5.50
CA TYR A 156 10.75 5.08 -4.55
C TYR A 156 11.97 5.84 -4.03
N SER A 157 13.17 5.55 -4.51
CA SER A 157 14.37 6.29 -4.10
C SER A 157 14.40 7.72 -4.64
N SER A 158 13.73 7.97 -5.76
CA SER A 158 13.71 9.27 -6.44
C SER A 158 12.43 9.46 -7.26
N PHE A 159 12.04 10.72 -7.49
CA PHE A 159 11.02 11.08 -8.48
C PHE A 159 11.59 11.12 -9.90
N ASP A 160 12.89 11.36 -10.02
CA ASP A 160 13.58 11.40 -11.31
C ASP A 160 13.65 9.98 -11.90
N PRO A 161 13.03 9.74 -13.08
CA PRO A 161 13.03 8.44 -13.76
C PRO A 161 14.43 7.91 -14.09
N ASP A 162 15.46 8.75 -14.08
CA ASP A 162 16.83 8.32 -14.38
C ASP A 162 17.67 8.08 -13.11
N LYS A 163 17.21 8.52 -11.93
CA LYS A 163 17.95 8.43 -10.66
C LYS A 163 17.42 7.36 -9.71
N PHE A 164 17.35 6.12 -10.17
CA PHE A 164 17.00 4.98 -9.31
C PHE A 164 18.20 4.43 -8.54
N ILE A 165 17.99 4.01 -7.29
CA ILE A 165 18.96 3.22 -6.54
C ILE A 165 18.82 1.75 -6.93
N ALA A 166 19.90 1.12 -7.37
CA ALA A 166 19.95 -0.33 -7.55
C ALA A 166 20.22 -1.02 -6.21
N ILE A 167 19.48 -2.09 -5.91
CA ILE A 167 19.72 -2.89 -4.72
C ILE A 167 20.94 -3.78 -4.98
N THR A 168 22.03 -3.50 -4.25
CA THR A 168 23.30 -4.22 -4.34
C THR A 168 23.70 -4.73 -2.97
N ASP A 169 24.69 -5.64 -2.88
CA ASP A 169 25.28 -6.03 -1.59
C ASP A 169 25.68 -4.81 -0.75
N ARG A 170 26.24 -3.77 -1.39
CA ARG A 170 26.61 -2.51 -0.72
C ARG A 170 25.39 -1.78 -0.14
N TYR A 171 24.27 -1.79 -0.87
CA TYR A 171 23.03 -1.23 -0.38
C TYR A 171 22.51 -2.01 0.83
N ILE A 172 22.46 -3.35 0.75
CA ILE A 172 21.99 -4.19 1.86
C ILE A 172 22.89 -4.02 3.10
N LEU A 173 24.20 -4.02 2.91
CA LEU A 173 25.17 -3.76 3.99
C LEU A 173 24.93 -2.40 4.66
N ALA A 174 24.68 -1.35 3.86
CA ALA A 174 24.46 0.00 4.39
C ALA A 174 23.11 0.15 5.11
N GLU A 175 22.05 -0.47 4.59
CA GLU A 175 20.68 -0.27 5.09
C GLU A 175 20.25 -1.27 6.16
N PHE A 176 20.87 -2.46 6.22
CA PHE A 176 20.48 -3.55 7.11
C PHE A 176 21.63 -4.11 7.96
N GLY A 177 22.88 -3.77 7.62
CA GLY A 177 24.06 -4.23 8.34
C GLY A 177 24.64 -5.54 7.82
N LYS A 178 25.78 -5.93 8.41
CA LYS A 178 26.62 -7.03 7.93
C LYS A 178 25.91 -8.39 7.93
N ARG A 179 25.21 -8.73 9.03
CA ARG A 179 24.56 -10.04 9.20
C ARG A 179 23.50 -10.33 8.13
N VAL A 180 22.61 -9.37 7.87
CA VAL A 180 21.58 -9.49 6.82
C VAL A 180 22.23 -9.58 5.44
N CYS A 181 23.26 -8.77 5.17
CA CYS A 181 23.98 -8.81 3.89
C CYS A 181 24.63 -10.20 3.63
N GLU A 182 25.33 -10.75 4.63
CA GLU A 182 25.98 -12.06 4.52
C GLU A 182 24.95 -13.18 4.33
N LYS A 183 23.86 -13.17 5.12
CA LYS A 183 22.77 -14.15 4.98
C LYS A 183 22.04 -14.05 3.64
N THR A 184 21.81 -12.84 3.14
CA THR A 184 21.17 -12.62 1.83
C THR A 184 22.03 -13.20 0.71
N ARG A 185 23.33 -12.92 0.73
CA ARG A 185 24.28 -13.46 -0.26
C ARG A 185 24.41 -14.98 -0.17
N HIS A 186 24.51 -15.51 1.04
CA HIS A 186 24.58 -16.96 1.25
C HIS A 186 23.32 -17.64 0.74
N LEU A 187 22.14 -17.15 1.14
CA LEU A 187 20.86 -17.68 0.67
C LEU A 187 20.70 -17.60 -0.84
N GLN A 188 21.10 -16.48 -1.46
CA GLN A 188 21.07 -16.34 -2.92
C GLN A 188 21.97 -17.38 -3.61
N THR A 189 23.19 -17.58 -3.09
CA THR A 189 24.13 -18.57 -3.63
C THR A 189 23.54 -19.99 -3.54
N ALA A 190 23.01 -20.35 -2.37
CA ALA A 190 22.38 -21.66 -2.16
C ALA A 190 21.12 -21.84 -3.01
N LEU A 191 20.31 -20.80 -3.17
CA LEU A 191 19.12 -20.83 -4.01
C LEU A 191 19.46 -20.98 -5.49
N SER A 192 20.47 -20.28 -6.00
CA SER A 192 20.94 -20.45 -7.37
C SER A 192 21.43 -21.89 -7.62
N ALA A 193 22.28 -22.42 -6.74
CA ALA A 193 22.74 -23.81 -6.83
C ALA A 193 21.55 -24.80 -6.81
N PHE A 194 20.59 -24.58 -5.91
CA PHE A 194 19.38 -25.39 -5.85
C PHE A 194 18.58 -25.33 -7.16
N LEU A 195 18.39 -24.15 -7.75
CA LEU A 195 17.64 -23.98 -9.01
C LEU A 195 18.35 -24.65 -10.20
N ASP A 196 19.69 -24.63 -10.22
CA ASP A 196 20.53 -25.26 -11.23
C ASP A 196 20.65 -26.79 -11.08
N ASN A 197 19.87 -27.41 -10.18
CA ASN A 197 19.90 -28.85 -9.85
C ASN A 197 21.25 -29.33 -9.31
N ILE A 198 22.07 -28.43 -8.78
CA ILE A 198 23.30 -28.79 -8.08
C ILE A 198 22.88 -29.16 -6.67
N GLU A 199 22.90 -30.45 -6.32
CA GLU A 199 22.65 -30.87 -4.94
C GLU A 199 23.63 -30.13 -4.04
N PRO A 200 23.16 -29.20 -3.19
CA PRO A 200 24.09 -28.44 -2.38
C PRO A 200 24.48 -29.37 -1.23
N SER A 201 25.61 -30.06 -1.40
CA SER A 201 26.16 -30.94 -0.38
C SER A 201 26.42 -30.13 0.88
N GLY A 202 25.69 -30.42 1.96
CA GLY A 202 25.88 -29.75 3.25
C GLY A 202 25.14 -28.42 3.45
N VAL A 203 23.97 -28.19 2.82
CA VAL A 203 23.11 -27.05 3.18
C VAL A 203 22.79 -27.07 4.67
N GLU A 204 23.02 -25.95 5.36
CA GLU A 204 22.62 -25.83 6.76
C GLU A 204 21.09 -25.87 6.91
N PRO A 205 20.56 -26.49 7.98
CA PRO A 205 19.12 -26.64 8.16
C PRO A 205 18.32 -25.34 8.02
N GLU A 206 18.81 -24.21 8.54
CA GLU A 206 18.14 -22.91 8.39
C GLU A 206 18.05 -22.44 6.93
N ILE A 207 19.07 -22.69 6.10
CA ILE A 207 19.07 -22.36 4.67
C ILE A 207 18.13 -23.31 3.92
N ALA A 208 18.11 -24.59 4.28
CA ALA A 208 17.18 -25.56 3.69
C ALA A 208 15.72 -25.15 3.96
N ASN A 209 15.40 -24.74 5.20
CA ASN A 209 14.08 -24.19 5.55
C ASN A 209 13.77 -22.91 4.77
N ALA A 210 14.73 -22.01 4.59
CA ALA A 210 14.55 -20.78 3.80
C ALA A 210 14.27 -21.08 2.32
N ILE A 211 15.02 -21.98 1.69
CA ILE A 211 14.77 -22.42 0.31
C ILE A 211 13.37 -23.03 0.17
N ALA A 212 12.99 -23.92 1.10
CA ALA A 212 11.66 -24.51 1.11
C ALA A 212 10.55 -23.46 1.25
N ALA A 213 10.67 -22.53 2.20
CA ALA A 213 9.70 -21.45 2.37
C ALA A 213 9.55 -20.59 1.10
N ILE A 214 10.65 -20.25 0.42
CA ILE A 214 10.61 -19.46 -0.83
C ILE A 214 9.92 -20.24 -1.96
N MET A 215 10.25 -21.52 -2.15
CA MET A 215 9.63 -22.33 -3.21
C MET A 215 8.15 -22.57 -2.97
N ILE A 216 7.75 -22.83 -1.72
CA ILE A 216 6.34 -22.99 -1.32
C ILE A 216 5.57 -21.69 -1.57
N SER A 217 6.18 -20.54 -1.27
CA SER A 217 5.56 -19.24 -1.49
C SER A 217 5.31 -18.96 -2.97
N ARG A 218 6.28 -19.28 -3.84
CA ARG A 218 6.10 -19.18 -5.30
C ARG A 218 5.00 -20.11 -5.80
N LEU A 219 5.00 -21.37 -5.35
CA LEU A 219 3.95 -22.34 -5.69
C LEU A 219 2.56 -21.83 -5.27
N ARG A 220 2.42 -21.25 -4.07
CA ARG A 220 1.16 -20.73 -3.57
C ARG A 220 0.58 -19.67 -4.51
N LEU A 221 1.40 -18.71 -4.97
CA LEU A 221 0.97 -17.66 -5.90
C LEU A 221 0.54 -18.25 -7.26
N THR A 222 1.32 -19.20 -7.79
CA THR A 222 1.00 -19.86 -9.06
C THR A 222 -0.26 -20.73 -8.94
N ALA A 223 -0.45 -21.43 -7.82
CA ALA A 223 -1.66 -22.20 -7.54
C ALA A 223 -2.91 -21.31 -7.45
N ARG A 224 -2.78 -20.10 -6.89
CA ARG A 224 -3.86 -19.10 -6.89
C ARG A 224 -4.24 -18.71 -8.32
N ALA A 225 -3.25 -18.34 -9.13
CA ALA A 225 -3.47 -17.94 -10.52
C ALA A 225 -4.16 -19.05 -11.32
N ALA A 226 -3.71 -20.30 -11.14
CA ALA A 226 -4.30 -21.48 -11.77
C ALA A 226 -5.74 -21.75 -11.33
N GLY A 227 -6.02 -21.65 -10.02
CA GLY A 227 -7.36 -21.88 -9.48
C GLY A 227 -8.41 -20.87 -9.94
N ASP A 228 -7.98 -19.61 -10.09
CA ASP A 228 -8.83 -18.52 -10.58
C ASP A 228 -8.80 -18.38 -12.13
N ALA A 229 -7.96 -19.17 -12.83
CA ALA A 229 -7.73 -19.12 -14.27
C ALA A 229 -7.45 -17.69 -14.79
N VAL A 230 -6.59 -16.96 -14.07
CA VAL A 230 -6.35 -15.52 -14.28
C VAL A 230 -5.88 -15.21 -15.70
N LEU A 231 -4.95 -16.00 -16.25
CA LEU A 231 -4.41 -15.76 -17.60
C LEU A 231 -5.48 -15.96 -18.66
N SER A 232 -6.37 -16.94 -18.44
CA SER A 232 -7.49 -17.24 -19.34
C SER A 232 -8.50 -16.09 -19.42
N PHE A 233 -8.57 -15.20 -18.43
CA PHE A 233 -9.51 -14.05 -18.44
C PHE A 233 -8.82 -12.69 -18.60
N ALA A 234 -7.54 -12.69 -18.96
CA ALA A 234 -6.77 -11.48 -19.21
C ALA A 234 -7.44 -10.59 -20.28
N GLY A 235 -7.46 -9.27 -20.05
CA GLY A 235 -7.98 -8.28 -21.01
C GLY A 235 -7.01 -8.06 -22.18
N ARG A 236 -7.44 -7.35 -23.23
CA ARG A 236 -6.66 -7.15 -24.47
C ARG A 236 -5.21 -6.72 -24.24
N VAL A 237 -4.97 -5.71 -23.39
CA VAL A 237 -3.62 -5.20 -23.08
C VAL A 237 -2.76 -6.29 -22.43
N GLN A 238 -3.34 -7.01 -21.48
CA GLN A 238 -2.65 -8.07 -20.74
C GLN A 238 -2.35 -9.25 -21.66
N ARG A 239 -3.29 -9.64 -22.53
CA ARG A 239 -3.09 -10.73 -23.50
C ARG A 239 -1.94 -10.44 -24.45
N GLN A 240 -1.85 -9.23 -24.98
CA GLN A 240 -0.73 -8.87 -25.85
C GLN A 240 0.61 -9.02 -25.11
N GLU A 241 0.71 -8.48 -23.90
CA GLU A 241 1.94 -8.58 -23.11
C GLU A 241 2.28 -10.02 -22.70
N LEU A 242 1.26 -10.88 -22.48
CA LEU A 242 1.46 -12.32 -22.26
C LEU A 242 2.07 -12.99 -23.48
N ILE A 243 1.51 -12.74 -24.68
CA ILE A 243 2.01 -13.27 -25.95
C ILE A 243 3.45 -12.81 -26.20
N ASP A 244 3.74 -11.52 -25.97
CA ASP A 244 5.10 -10.95 -26.11
C ASP A 244 6.12 -11.62 -25.17
N LYS A 245 5.65 -12.20 -24.06
CA LYS A 245 6.44 -12.98 -23.09
C LYS A 245 6.43 -14.49 -23.37
N GLY A 246 5.86 -14.92 -24.49
CA GLY A 246 5.78 -16.34 -24.87
C GLY A 246 4.75 -17.14 -24.07
N ILE A 247 3.76 -16.48 -23.49
CA ILE A 247 2.67 -17.11 -22.74
C ILE A 247 1.41 -17.05 -23.58
N ASP A 248 0.86 -18.21 -23.93
CA ASP A 248 -0.40 -18.30 -24.69
C ASP A 248 -1.61 -18.24 -23.71
N PRO A 249 -2.42 -17.16 -23.73
CA PRO A 249 -3.60 -17.05 -22.87
C PRO A 249 -4.86 -17.70 -23.47
N ASP A 250 -4.79 -18.31 -24.65
CA ASP A 250 -5.93 -18.91 -25.36
C ASP A 250 -6.05 -20.43 -25.15
N VAL A 251 -4.99 -21.07 -24.63
CA VAL A 251 -5.09 -22.48 -24.19
C VAL A 251 -5.97 -22.62 -22.94
N GLU A 252 -6.66 -23.75 -22.81
CA GLU A 252 -7.63 -24.00 -21.73
C GLU A 252 -7.04 -23.87 -20.31
N PHE A 253 -5.75 -24.19 -20.17
CA PHE A 253 -5.03 -24.15 -18.89
C PHE A 253 -3.64 -23.50 -19.04
N ALA A 254 -3.64 -22.20 -19.33
CA ALA A 254 -2.42 -21.40 -19.56
C ALA A 254 -1.44 -21.39 -18.37
N GLU A 255 -1.92 -21.54 -17.14
CA GLU A 255 -1.09 -21.55 -15.93
C GLU A 255 -0.35 -22.88 -15.69
N ARG A 256 -0.76 -23.96 -16.36
CA ARG A 256 -0.27 -25.33 -16.09
C ARG A 256 1.25 -25.47 -16.13
N PRO A 257 1.98 -24.97 -17.14
CA PRO A 257 3.44 -25.17 -17.21
C PRO A 257 4.17 -24.54 -16.02
N PHE A 258 3.65 -23.41 -15.52
CA PHE A 258 4.21 -22.72 -14.35
C PHE A 258 3.86 -23.45 -13.06
N LEU A 259 2.63 -23.97 -12.97
CA LEU A 259 2.19 -24.76 -11.83
C LEU A 259 3.01 -26.05 -11.68
N GLU A 260 3.27 -26.76 -12.79
CA GLU A 260 4.10 -27.96 -12.82
C GLU A 260 5.55 -27.66 -12.39
N ARG A 261 6.14 -26.58 -12.94
CA ARG A 261 7.50 -26.14 -12.59
C ARG A 261 7.61 -25.83 -11.09
N ASP A 262 6.73 -24.96 -10.59
CA ASP A 262 6.81 -24.50 -9.20
C ASP A 262 6.47 -25.63 -8.22
N TYR A 263 5.58 -26.56 -8.61
CA TYR A 263 5.29 -27.77 -7.85
C TYR A 263 6.51 -28.68 -7.73
N ALA A 264 7.20 -28.96 -8.85
CA ALA A 264 8.41 -29.78 -8.85
C ALA A 264 9.53 -29.15 -7.98
N LEU A 265 9.70 -27.84 -8.06
CA LEU A 265 10.65 -27.10 -7.21
C LEU A 265 10.29 -27.18 -5.73
N ALA A 266 9.01 -27.00 -5.37
CA ALA A 266 8.57 -27.13 -3.99
C ALA A 266 8.72 -28.56 -3.44
N VAL A 267 8.40 -29.59 -4.24
CA VAL A 267 8.62 -31.00 -3.87
C VAL A 267 10.09 -31.26 -3.59
N ARG A 268 10.99 -30.77 -4.46
CA ARG A 268 12.44 -30.93 -4.26
C ARG A 268 12.92 -30.18 -3.02
N ALA A 269 12.48 -28.94 -2.82
CA ALA A 269 12.88 -28.14 -1.67
C ALA A 269 12.44 -28.77 -0.34
N LEU A 270 11.22 -29.30 -0.26
CA LEU A 270 10.70 -30.00 0.93
C LEU A 270 11.43 -31.32 1.24
N LYS A 271 12.22 -31.85 0.30
CA LYS A 271 13.05 -33.05 0.49
C LYS A 271 14.47 -32.72 0.95
N LEU A 272 14.89 -31.45 0.97
CA LEU A 272 16.22 -31.06 1.44
C LEU A 272 16.43 -31.52 2.90
N PRO A 273 17.61 -32.08 3.24
CA PRO A 273 17.95 -32.40 4.62
C PRO A 273 17.86 -31.16 5.52
N GLY A 274 17.26 -31.30 6.70
CA GLY A 274 17.14 -30.21 7.68
C GLY A 274 15.85 -29.37 7.59
N VAL A 275 15.03 -29.54 6.54
CA VAL A 275 13.69 -28.91 6.47
C VAL A 275 12.81 -29.42 7.61
N ASP A 276 12.18 -28.51 8.35
CA ASP A 276 11.37 -28.85 9.51
C ASP A 276 10.10 -29.59 9.10
N HIS A 277 9.89 -30.77 9.69
CA HIS A 277 8.73 -31.59 9.36
C HIS A 277 7.43 -30.98 9.88
N SER A 278 7.41 -30.61 11.17
CA SER A 278 6.22 -30.18 11.90
C SER A 278 5.74 -28.78 11.50
N ALA A 279 6.65 -27.83 11.30
CA ALA A 279 6.32 -26.44 11.08
C ALA A 279 6.20 -26.06 9.60
N LEU A 280 6.73 -26.89 8.69
CA LEU A 280 6.74 -26.60 7.25
C LEU A 280 6.19 -27.76 6.41
N ARG A 281 6.82 -28.93 6.47
CA ARG A 281 6.51 -30.01 5.51
C ARG A 281 5.12 -30.60 5.66
N GLU A 282 4.70 -30.93 6.86
CA GLU A 282 3.40 -31.54 7.13
C GLU A 282 2.23 -30.58 6.86
N PRO A 283 2.22 -29.34 7.39
CA PRO A 283 1.15 -28.37 7.10
C PRO A 283 1.00 -28.06 5.61
N ILE A 284 2.11 -27.94 4.87
CA ILE A 284 2.06 -27.60 3.44
C ILE A 284 1.68 -28.80 2.58
N ARG A 285 2.04 -30.03 3.00
CA ARG A 285 1.60 -31.25 2.32
C ARG A 285 0.09 -31.40 2.38
N SER A 286 -0.51 -31.21 3.56
CA SER A 286 -1.96 -31.40 3.77
C SER A 286 -2.80 -30.32 3.11
N THR A 287 -2.27 -29.11 2.95
CA THR A 287 -3.04 -27.97 2.42
C THR A 287 -2.77 -27.66 0.94
N LEU A 288 -1.52 -27.65 0.48
CA LEU A 288 -1.15 -27.18 -0.86
C LEU A 288 -0.73 -28.31 -1.80
N MET A 289 0.22 -29.15 -1.38
CA MET A 289 0.90 -30.07 -2.30
C MET A 289 -0.05 -31.10 -2.90
N ILE A 290 -0.92 -31.70 -2.08
CA ILE A 290 -1.91 -32.68 -2.54
C ILE A 290 -2.89 -32.03 -3.51
N ALA A 291 -3.40 -30.84 -3.20
CA ALA A 291 -4.37 -30.15 -4.04
C ALA A 291 -3.78 -29.72 -5.39
N VAL A 292 -2.50 -29.31 -5.42
CA VAL A 292 -1.81 -29.01 -6.67
C VAL A 292 -1.59 -30.27 -7.50
N GLN A 293 -1.13 -31.36 -6.89
CA GLN A 293 -0.99 -32.65 -7.57
C GLN A 293 -2.31 -33.08 -8.22
N ASP A 294 -3.41 -33.04 -7.45
CA ASP A 294 -4.76 -33.33 -7.93
C ASP A 294 -5.15 -32.50 -9.16
N ALA A 295 -4.82 -31.20 -9.17
CA ALA A 295 -5.13 -30.30 -10.28
C ALA A 295 -4.22 -30.52 -11.51
N LEU A 296 -3.00 -31.02 -11.31
CA LEU A 296 -2.08 -31.39 -12.40
C LEU A 296 -2.48 -32.72 -13.06
N ASP A 297 -2.92 -33.68 -12.24
CA ASP A 297 -3.39 -34.99 -12.70
C ASP A 297 -4.77 -34.89 -13.35
N GLU A 298 -5.67 -34.10 -12.78
CA GLU A 298 -7.02 -33.85 -13.29
C GLU A 298 -7.28 -32.34 -13.41
N PRO A 299 -7.04 -31.72 -14.58
CA PRO A 299 -7.19 -30.27 -14.79
C PRO A 299 -8.56 -29.70 -14.37
N ALA A 300 -9.62 -30.49 -14.47
CA ALA A 300 -10.96 -30.12 -14.00
C ALA A 300 -10.99 -29.79 -12.50
N LYS A 301 -10.08 -30.35 -11.68
CA LYS A 301 -9.98 -30.08 -10.24
C LYS A 301 -9.31 -28.75 -9.88
N ARG A 302 -8.84 -27.95 -10.84
CA ARG A 302 -8.17 -26.66 -10.57
C ARG A 302 -8.96 -25.71 -9.66
N PHE A 303 -10.29 -25.75 -9.68
CA PHE A 303 -11.15 -24.97 -8.78
C PHE A 303 -10.99 -25.30 -7.28
N ARG A 304 -10.26 -26.37 -6.93
CA ARG A 304 -9.89 -26.70 -5.55
C ARG A 304 -8.75 -25.83 -5.01
N LEU A 305 -8.01 -25.17 -5.90
CA LEU A 305 -6.84 -24.37 -5.52
C LEU A 305 -7.22 -23.02 -4.91
N ALA A 306 -8.24 -22.35 -5.44
CA ALA A 306 -8.63 -20.98 -5.04
C ALA A 306 -10.13 -20.82 -4.79
N GLY A 307 -10.50 -19.91 -3.88
CA GLY A 307 -11.90 -19.60 -3.52
C GLY A 307 -12.07 -19.09 -2.09
N ARG A 308 -13.31 -18.81 -1.67
CA ARG A 308 -13.63 -18.20 -0.36
C ARG A 308 -13.56 -19.14 0.86
N ARG A 309 -13.57 -20.48 0.72
CA ARG A 309 -13.64 -21.44 1.85
C ARG A 309 -13.01 -22.80 1.53
N GLY A 310 -12.15 -23.32 2.41
CA GLY A 310 -11.63 -24.71 2.37
C GLY A 310 -10.88 -25.07 1.09
N LYS A 311 -10.16 -24.10 0.52
CA LYS A 311 -9.41 -24.25 -0.73
C LYS A 311 -7.93 -24.16 -0.42
N ALA A 312 -7.12 -24.89 -1.17
CA ALA A 312 -5.70 -25.10 -0.90
C ALA A 312 -4.96 -23.82 -0.51
N VAL A 313 -5.09 -22.76 -1.32
CA VAL A 313 -4.41 -21.48 -1.09
C VAL A 313 -4.88 -20.77 0.18
N HIS A 314 -6.18 -20.83 0.50
CA HIS A 314 -6.71 -20.27 1.74
C HIS A 314 -6.23 -21.08 2.95
N ASP A 315 -6.26 -22.41 2.82
CA ASP A 315 -5.91 -23.35 3.88
C ASP A 315 -4.41 -23.30 4.20
N VAL A 316 -3.54 -22.99 3.23
CA VAL A 316 -2.12 -22.70 3.49
C VAL A 316 -1.99 -21.61 4.54
N HIS A 317 -2.76 -20.52 4.41
CA HIS A 317 -2.66 -19.40 5.34
C HIS A 317 -3.20 -19.77 6.71
N THR A 318 -4.38 -20.39 6.79
CA THR A 318 -5.00 -20.71 8.09
C THR A 318 -4.23 -21.74 8.89
N ASN A 319 -3.54 -22.67 8.21
CA ASN A 319 -2.77 -23.75 8.85
C ASN A 319 -1.26 -23.45 8.94
N MET A 320 -0.82 -22.21 8.70
CA MET A 320 0.55 -21.85 9.07
C MET A 320 0.67 -21.92 10.60
N PRO A 321 1.79 -22.41 11.17
CA PRO A 321 1.94 -22.47 12.63
C PRO A 321 1.75 -21.12 13.34
N VAL A 322 2.20 -20.02 12.72
CA VAL A 322 1.97 -18.66 13.26
C VAL A 322 0.50 -18.25 13.20
N MET A 323 -0.28 -18.79 12.26
CA MET A 323 -1.71 -18.51 12.18
C MET A 323 -2.50 -19.32 13.22
N GLU A 324 -2.12 -20.59 13.39
CA GLU A 324 -2.81 -21.54 14.27
C GLU A 324 -2.48 -21.33 15.76
N TYR A 325 -1.20 -21.11 16.09
CA TYR A 325 -0.73 -21.20 17.48
C TYR A 325 -0.35 -19.85 18.11
N TYR A 326 -0.11 -18.80 17.31
CA TYR A 326 0.30 -17.50 17.85
C TYR A 326 -0.93 -16.63 18.18
N VAL A 327 -1.00 -16.17 19.43
CA VAL A 327 -2.07 -15.32 19.96
C VAL A 327 -1.60 -13.86 20.00
N ALA A 328 -1.82 -13.13 18.90
CA ALA A 328 -1.37 -11.74 18.80
C ALA A 328 -1.99 -10.80 19.85
N ALA A 329 -3.20 -11.10 20.32
CA ALA A 329 -3.86 -10.36 21.40
C ALA A 329 -3.08 -10.38 22.73
N GLU A 330 -2.27 -11.42 22.97
CA GLU A 330 -1.43 -11.53 24.19
C GLU A 330 -0.09 -10.80 24.05
N ALA A 331 0.33 -10.51 22.82
CA ALA A 331 1.61 -9.85 22.52
C ALA A 331 1.47 -8.83 21.37
N PRO A 332 0.63 -7.78 21.53
CA PRO A 332 0.33 -6.82 20.46
C PRO A 332 1.56 -6.02 20.00
N ASN A 333 2.57 -5.89 20.86
CA ASN A 333 3.81 -5.17 20.59
C ASN A 333 4.98 -6.09 20.16
N ALA A 334 4.71 -7.31 19.68
CA ALA A 334 5.74 -8.22 19.20
C ALA A 334 5.93 -8.19 17.68
N LEU A 335 7.12 -8.55 17.20
CA LEU A 335 7.40 -8.67 15.76
C LEU A 335 6.53 -9.73 15.07
N ALA A 336 6.18 -10.80 15.79
CA ALA A 336 5.29 -11.83 15.26
C ALA A 336 3.89 -11.28 14.95
N THR A 337 3.37 -10.35 15.77
CA THR A 337 2.13 -9.62 15.50
C THR A 337 2.23 -8.79 14.22
N LEU A 338 3.39 -8.17 13.96
CA LEU A 338 3.60 -7.39 12.73
C LEU A 338 3.68 -8.27 11.46
N HIS A 339 4.33 -9.45 11.55
CA HIS A 339 4.32 -10.44 10.46
C HIS A 339 2.92 -10.99 10.18
N LEU A 340 2.17 -11.25 11.25
CA LEU A 340 0.78 -11.68 11.13
C LEU A 340 -0.08 -10.59 10.49
N ALA A 341 0.13 -9.33 10.84
CA ALA A 341 -0.58 -8.20 10.23
C ALA A 341 -0.27 -8.07 8.74
N SER A 342 0.97 -8.29 8.29
CA SER A 342 1.27 -8.30 6.85
C SER A 342 0.62 -9.49 6.13
N LEU A 343 0.53 -10.66 6.77
CA LEU A 343 -0.19 -11.81 6.22
C LEU A 343 -1.70 -11.59 6.14
N GLU A 344 -2.31 -10.94 7.14
CA GLU A 344 -3.75 -10.60 7.12
C GLU A 344 -4.05 -9.53 6.06
N MET A 345 -3.20 -8.50 5.97
CA MET A 345 -3.26 -7.48 4.92
C MET A 345 -3.20 -8.10 3.53
N MET A 346 -2.23 -8.99 3.31
CA MET A 346 -2.11 -9.81 2.11
C MET A 346 -3.41 -10.62 1.93
N ARG A 347 -3.78 -11.52 2.84
CA ARG A 347 -4.93 -12.43 2.71
C ARG A 347 -6.25 -11.75 2.33
N TYR A 348 -6.52 -10.55 2.85
CA TYR A 348 -7.83 -9.90 2.68
C TYR A 348 -7.90 -8.84 1.60
N LEU A 349 -6.78 -8.18 1.30
CA LEU A 349 -6.70 -7.23 0.19
C LEU A 349 -6.04 -7.86 -1.06
N GLU A 350 -5.69 -9.14 -1.01
CA GLU A 350 -5.23 -9.94 -2.15
C GLU A 350 -6.35 -10.20 -3.15
N LYS A 351 -6.30 -9.40 -4.21
CA LYS A 351 -6.47 -9.73 -5.65
C LYS A 351 -5.67 -8.76 -6.50
N GLY A 352 -4.47 -8.38 -6.06
CA GLY A 352 -3.75 -7.25 -6.64
C GLY A 352 -4.61 -5.98 -6.65
N ARG A 353 -5.35 -5.71 -5.56
CA ARG A 353 -6.11 -4.46 -5.47
C ARG A 353 -5.15 -3.28 -5.62
N ARG A 354 -5.55 -2.34 -6.47
CA ARG A 354 -4.77 -1.16 -6.80
C ARG A 354 -5.69 0.06 -6.77
N LYS A 355 -5.57 0.88 -5.72
CA LYS A 355 -6.16 2.23 -5.68
C LYS A 355 -5.47 3.15 -6.72
N SER A 356 -4.17 2.94 -6.93
CA SER A 356 -3.31 3.74 -7.79
C SER A 356 -2.28 2.84 -8.49
N TYR A 357 -1.06 3.34 -8.74
CA TYR A 357 0.04 2.51 -9.20
C TYR A 357 0.57 1.52 -8.16
N SER A 358 0.25 1.64 -6.87
CA SER A 358 0.70 0.70 -5.83
C SER A 358 -0.36 -0.40 -5.61
N THR A 359 0.04 -1.64 -5.36
CA THR A 359 -0.87 -2.59 -4.68
C THR A 359 -1.16 -2.10 -3.27
N MET A 360 -2.26 -2.54 -2.67
CA MET A 360 -2.56 -2.24 -1.27
C MET A 360 -1.45 -2.69 -0.31
N LEU A 361 -0.81 -3.84 -0.57
CA LEU A 361 0.30 -4.30 0.25
C LEU A 361 1.52 -3.38 0.10
N ALA A 362 1.88 -2.99 -1.13
CA ALA A 362 2.96 -2.03 -1.37
C ALA A 362 2.64 -0.66 -0.74
N HIS A 363 1.38 -0.24 -0.77
CA HIS A 363 0.89 0.98 -0.12
C HIS A 363 1.14 0.89 1.39
N ALA A 364 0.60 -0.11 2.10
CA ALA A 364 0.82 -0.28 3.54
C ALA A 364 2.31 -0.42 3.92
N PHE A 365 3.09 -1.13 3.11
CA PHE A 365 4.54 -1.27 3.32
C PHE A 365 5.27 0.06 3.21
N ARG A 366 4.80 0.95 2.33
CA ARG A 366 5.32 2.32 2.20
C ARG A 366 4.98 3.18 3.40
N LEU A 367 3.77 3.07 3.96
CA LEU A 367 3.42 3.76 5.20
C LEU A 367 4.37 3.34 6.33
N SER A 368 4.53 2.03 6.54
CA SER A 368 5.45 1.53 7.57
C SER A 368 6.89 2.00 7.33
N ALA A 369 7.39 1.95 6.09
CA ALA A 369 8.74 2.43 5.77
C ALA A 369 8.94 3.93 6.05
N ILE A 370 7.92 4.77 5.79
CA ILE A 370 7.96 6.19 6.14
C ILE A 370 7.88 6.37 7.67
N ALA A 371 7.12 5.53 8.38
CA ALA A 371 7.10 5.51 9.84
C ALA A 371 8.50 5.21 10.42
N GLU A 372 9.24 4.24 9.85
CA GLU A 372 10.62 3.99 10.27
C GLU A 372 11.56 5.16 9.93
N ALA A 373 11.44 5.73 8.73
CA ALA A 373 12.29 6.84 8.32
C ALA A 373 12.06 8.11 9.17
N THR A 374 10.84 8.31 9.68
CA THR A 374 10.46 9.46 10.52
C THR A 374 10.73 9.21 12.00
N LEU A 375 10.33 8.05 12.53
CA LEU A 375 10.40 7.74 13.95
C LEU A 375 11.71 7.10 14.38
N GLY A 376 12.43 6.42 13.47
CA GLY A 376 13.70 5.77 13.74
C GLY A 376 13.62 4.80 14.90
N SER A 377 14.43 5.03 15.94
CA SER A 377 14.44 4.21 17.16
C SER A 377 13.20 4.36 18.04
N ALA A 378 12.34 5.35 17.80
CA ALA A 378 11.08 5.55 18.52
C ALA A 378 9.89 4.85 17.82
N LEU A 379 10.13 4.10 16.74
CA LEU A 379 9.08 3.31 16.12
C LEU A 379 8.71 2.14 17.03
N GLU A 380 7.42 2.02 17.34
CA GLU A 380 6.87 0.91 18.09
C GLU A 380 6.19 -0.12 17.16
N PRO A 381 6.23 -1.43 17.49
CA PRO A 381 5.56 -2.47 16.70
C PRO A 381 4.05 -2.23 16.55
N GLY A 382 3.39 -1.65 17.56
CA GLY A 382 1.98 -1.29 17.49
C GLY A 382 1.69 -0.28 16.37
N ILE A 383 2.49 0.79 16.27
CA ILE A 383 2.37 1.80 15.20
C ILE A 383 2.56 1.16 13.82
N ALA A 384 3.59 0.32 13.66
CA ALA A 384 3.83 -0.40 12.40
C ALA A 384 2.68 -1.36 12.06
N THR A 385 2.10 -2.02 13.06
CA THR A 385 0.96 -2.94 12.89
C THR A 385 -0.28 -2.19 12.42
N ILE A 386 -0.60 -1.04 13.03
CA ILE A 386 -1.75 -0.21 12.61
C ILE A 386 -1.51 0.35 11.21
N ALA A 387 -0.30 0.78 10.88
CA ALA A 387 0.03 1.22 9.53
C ALA A 387 -0.21 0.12 8.47
N LEU A 388 -0.03 -1.16 8.82
CA LEU A 388 -0.40 -2.27 7.94
C LEU A 388 -1.91 -2.52 7.87
N LEU A 389 -2.63 -2.37 8.99
CA LEU A 389 -4.03 -2.76 9.11
C LEU A 389 -5.04 -1.63 8.86
N HIS A 390 -4.60 -0.36 8.76
CA HIS A 390 -5.49 0.81 8.71
C HIS A 390 -6.55 0.72 7.60
N ASP A 391 -6.12 0.28 6.42
CA ASP A 391 -7.00 0.14 5.26
C ASP A 391 -7.76 -1.20 5.27
N VAL A 392 -7.33 -2.23 5.99
CA VAL A 392 -7.93 -3.59 5.91
C VAL A 392 -9.45 -3.58 6.17
N VAL A 393 -9.93 -2.72 7.06
CA VAL A 393 -11.36 -2.63 7.36
C VAL A 393 -12.13 -1.83 6.30
N GLU A 394 -11.63 -0.65 5.94
CA GLU A 394 -12.25 0.22 4.92
C GLU A 394 -12.29 -0.49 3.56
N ASP A 395 -11.17 -1.10 3.21
CA ASP A 395 -10.88 -1.65 1.90
C ASP A 395 -11.17 -3.12 1.75
N GLY A 396 -11.27 -3.85 2.87
CA GLY A 396 -11.56 -5.28 2.89
C GLY A 396 -13.06 -5.59 2.95
N SER A 397 -13.91 -4.60 2.68
CA SER A 397 -15.36 -4.77 2.66
C SER A 397 -15.86 -5.60 1.47
N SER A 398 -17.07 -6.16 1.62
CA SER A 398 -17.61 -7.13 0.66
C SER A 398 -17.92 -6.49 -0.69
N GLN A 399 -18.27 -5.20 -0.69
CA GLN A 399 -18.51 -4.42 -1.89
C GLN A 399 -17.24 -4.20 -2.71
N VAL A 400 -16.09 -4.12 -2.05
CA VAL A 400 -14.82 -3.76 -2.71
C VAL A 400 -14.01 -4.98 -3.11
N THR A 401 -13.73 -5.90 -2.18
CA THR A 401 -12.90 -7.10 -2.46
C THR A 401 -13.74 -8.37 -2.59
N GLY A 402 -14.98 -8.33 -2.10
CA GLY A 402 -15.74 -9.54 -1.85
C GLY A 402 -15.10 -10.33 -0.72
N TYR A 403 -14.64 -9.70 0.35
CA TYR A 403 -14.43 -10.32 1.67
C TYR A 403 -15.17 -9.47 2.71
N ASP A 404 -15.44 -10.01 3.89
CA ASP A 404 -16.19 -9.27 4.90
C ASP A 404 -15.28 -8.94 6.08
N GLN A 405 -14.35 -7.99 5.91
CA GLN A 405 -13.54 -7.54 7.04
C GLN A 405 -14.30 -6.57 7.93
N SER A 406 -14.07 -6.68 9.24
CA SER A 406 -14.71 -5.84 10.22
C SER A 406 -13.79 -5.63 11.42
N LEU A 407 -14.03 -4.54 12.16
CA LEU A 407 -13.33 -4.26 13.41
C LEU A 407 -13.46 -5.40 14.43
N GLN A 408 -14.56 -6.16 14.39
CA GLN A 408 -14.74 -7.33 15.24
C GLN A 408 -13.76 -8.46 14.89
N LYS A 409 -13.49 -8.69 13.60
CA LYS A 409 -12.50 -9.68 13.15
C LYS A 409 -11.09 -9.25 13.54
N ILE A 410 -10.77 -7.97 13.40
CA ILE A 410 -9.49 -7.41 13.88
C ILE A 410 -9.36 -7.56 15.39
N MET A 411 -10.41 -7.24 16.16
CA MET A 411 -10.41 -7.39 17.62
C MET A 411 -10.24 -8.85 18.06
N PHE A 412 -10.91 -9.78 17.39
CA PHE A 412 -10.74 -11.20 17.67
C PHE A 412 -9.31 -11.68 17.43
N ARG A 413 -8.65 -11.18 16.36
CA ARG A 413 -7.31 -11.63 15.97
C ARG A 413 -6.18 -10.94 16.74
N PHE A 414 -6.28 -9.63 16.92
CA PHE A 414 -5.20 -8.76 17.43
C PHE A 414 -5.49 -8.15 18.80
N GLY A 415 -6.67 -8.39 19.37
CA GLY A 415 -7.10 -7.82 20.64
C GLY A 415 -7.65 -6.40 20.54
N GLY A 416 -8.29 -5.96 21.62
CA GLY A 416 -8.97 -4.68 21.76
C GLY A 416 -8.09 -3.45 21.46
N PRO A 417 -6.86 -3.33 21.99
CA PRO A 417 -6.03 -2.15 21.78
C PRO A 417 -5.67 -1.91 20.30
N ILE A 418 -5.21 -2.95 19.59
CA ILE A 418 -4.92 -2.83 18.15
C ILE A 418 -6.20 -2.50 17.38
N ALA A 419 -7.30 -3.20 17.68
CA ALA A 419 -8.56 -2.95 16.99
C ALA A 419 -9.13 -1.55 17.25
N ALA A 420 -8.95 -0.99 18.44
CA ALA A 420 -9.34 0.39 18.76
C ALA A 420 -8.51 1.42 18.00
N MET A 421 -7.20 1.20 17.89
CA MET A 421 -6.33 2.06 17.08
C MET A 421 -6.61 1.93 15.58
N VAL A 422 -6.93 0.73 15.07
CA VAL A 422 -7.41 0.55 13.69
C VAL A 422 -8.74 1.28 13.50
N SER A 423 -9.66 1.15 14.45
CA SER A 423 -10.96 1.84 14.45
C SER A 423 -10.80 3.35 14.32
N GLU A 424 -9.88 3.92 15.09
CA GLU A 424 -9.55 5.35 15.09
C GLU A 424 -9.13 5.87 13.70
N VAL A 425 -8.40 5.05 12.93
CA VAL A 425 -7.90 5.44 11.61
C VAL A 425 -8.75 4.92 10.44
N THR A 426 -9.81 4.16 10.72
CA THR A 426 -10.79 3.70 9.73
C THR A 426 -11.79 4.82 9.45
N ASP A 427 -12.04 5.13 8.18
CA ASP A 427 -12.98 6.18 7.81
C ASP A 427 -14.44 5.77 8.12
N SER A 428 -15.21 6.72 8.67
CA SER A 428 -16.64 6.55 8.96
C SER A 428 -17.49 6.79 7.70
N ASN A 429 -18.66 6.15 7.64
CA ASN A 429 -19.68 6.45 6.62
C ASN A 429 -20.25 7.88 6.76
N VAL A 430 -20.08 8.52 7.93
CA VAL A 430 -20.49 9.90 8.16
C VAL A 430 -19.30 10.82 7.86
N LYS A 431 -19.41 11.58 6.76
CA LYS A 431 -18.32 12.41 6.20
C LYS A 431 -17.68 13.41 7.17
N GLN A 432 -18.41 13.84 8.20
CA GLN A 432 -17.95 14.86 9.16
C GLN A 432 -17.23 14.27 10.39
N ASP A 433 -17.38 12.97 10.67
CA ASP A 433 -16.85 12.35 11.89
C ASP A 433 -15.34 12.56 12.04
N ALA A 434 -14.58 12.34 10.96
CA ALA A 434 -13.13 12.47 10.99
C ALA A 434 -12.68 13.93 11.22
N GLN A 435 -13.46 14.90 10.72
CA GLN A 435 -13.21 16.33 10.92
C GLN A 435 -13.52 16.74 12.36
N GLN A 436 -14.66 16.29 12.89
CA GLN A 436 -15.04 16.51 14.30
C GLN A 436 -13.98 15.93 15.23
N LYS A 437 -13.53 14.71 14.96
CA LYS A 437 -12.45 14.06 15.71
C LYS A 437 -11.15 14.85 15.67
N ALA A 438 -10.73 15.32 14.49
CA ALA A 438 -9.50 16.10 14.34
C ALA A 438 -9.58 17.43 15.11
N MET A 439 -10.74 18.08 15.11
CA MET A 439 -10.98 19.29 15.89
C MET A 439 -11.00 18.99 17.40
N ALA A 440 -11.60 17.87 17.82
CA ALA A 440 -11.54 17.42 19.20
C ALA A 440 -10.10 17.17 19.67
N THR A 441 -9.24 16.59 18.81
CA THR A 441 -7.80 16.45 19.08
C THR A 441 -7.12 17.80 19.25
N PHE A 442 -7.36 18.74 18.34
CA PHE A 442 -6.75 20.07 18.38
C PHE A 442 -7.11 20.81 19.68
N ASN A 443 -8.38 20.74 20.09
CA ASN A 443 -8.89 21.39 21.30
C ASN A 443 -8.54 20.65 22.60
N HIS A 444 -8.05 19.40 22.53
CA HIS A 444 -7.67 18.64 23.71
C HIS A 444 -6.44 19.27 24.39
N PRO A 445 -6.33 19.33 25.74
CA PRO A 445 -5.24 20.04 26.42
C PRO A 445 -3.85 19.41 26.24
N GLU A 446 -3.76 18.09 26.05
CA GLU A 446 -2.53 17.32 25.84
C GLU A 446 -2.69 16.24 24.75
N LEU A 447 -1.60 15.77 24.14
CA LEU A 447 -1.63 14.60 23.24
C LEU A 447 -1.98 13.32 24.00
N MET A 448 -2.93 12.57 23.46
CA MET A 448 -3.33 11.29 24.03
C MET A 448 -2.42 10.16 23.55
N MET A 449 -1.90 9.38 24.50
CA MET A 449 -1.12 8.18 24.19
C MET A 449 -2.04 6.96 24.01
N PRO A 450 -1.71 6.02 23.10
CA PRO A 450 -2.50 4.81 22.90
C PRO A 450 -2.76 4.02 24.18
N ASP A 451 -1.73 3.84 25.01
CA ASP A 451 -1.86 3.10 26.27
C ASP A 451 -2.81 3.78 27.25
N LYS A 452 -2.77 5.12 27.33
CA LYS A 452 -3.69 5.88 28.18
C LYS A 452 -5.14 5.75 27.72
N GLN A 453 -5.38 5.67 26.41
CA GLN A 453 -6.73 5.69 25.83
C GLN A 453 -7.36 4.30 25.70
N TYR A 454 -6.57 3.27 25.35
CA TYR A 454 -7.09 1.96 24.95
C TYR A 454 -6.60 0.77 25.79
N ASN A 455 -5.57 0.93 26.63
CA ASN A 455 -5.04 -0.16 27.46
C ASN A 455 -5.78 -0.25 28.82
N THR A 456 -7.12 -0.38 28.78
CA THR A 456 -7.99 -0.34 29.98
C THR A 456 -8.39 -1.72 30.51
N GLY A 457 -7.57 -2.76 30.32
CA GLY A 457 -7.82 -4.12 30.85
C GLY A 457 -9.01 -4.88 30.24
N ARG A 458 -9.61 -4.39 29.13
CA ARG A 458 -10.78 -4.99 28.48
C ARG A 458 -10.46 -5.45 27.04
N LEU A 459 -9.50 -6.38 26.90
CA LEU A 459 -8.99 -6.83 25.60
C LEU A 459 -10.08 -7.39 24.64
N ASN A 460 -11.21 -7.90 25.16
CA ASN A 460 -12.17 -8.65 24.36
C ASN A 460 -13.61 -8.07 24.36
N LYS A 461 -13.83 -6.89 24.99
CA LYS A 461 -15.19 -6.32 25.19
C LYS A 461 -15.26 -4.81 24.88
N MET A 462 -14.62 -4.37 23.80
CA MET A 462 -14.72 -2.98 23.34
C MET A 462 -15.82 -2.86 22.28
N ALA A 463 -16.72 -1.89 22.46
CA ALA A 463 -17.62 -1.47 21.40
C ALA A 463 -16.85 -0.50 20.49
N LEU A 464 -16.43 -1.00 19.32
CA LEU A 464 -15.63 -0.23 18.36
C LEU A 464 -16.55 0.41 17.31
N LYS A 465 -16.26 1.66 16.97
CA LYS A 465 -16.92 2.43 15.90
C LYS A 465 -15.86 3.05 15.02
N ALA A 466 -16.00 2.92 13.69
CA ALA A 466 -15.08 3.56 12.74
C ALA A 466 -14.96 5.06 13.07
N THR A 467 -13.73 5.58 12.99
CA THR A 467 -13.30 6.90 13.45
C THR A 467 -13.42 7.12 14.97
N ASP A 468 -14.53 6.73 15.62
CA ASP A 468 -14.84 7.04 17.04
C ASP A 468 -14.76 8.56 17.29
N ALA A 469 -15.68 9.30 16.66
CA ALA A 469 -15.65 10.76 16.51
C ALA A 469 -15.62 11.54 17.83
N ASP A 470 -16.19 10.96 18.89
CA ASP A 470 -16.34 11.59 20.21
C ASP A 470 -15.04 11.62 21.03
N ARG A 471 -13.94 11.06 20.52
CA ARG A 471 -12.66 10.95 21.23
C ARG A 471 -11.51 11.51 20.40
N PRO A 472 -10.53 12.19 21.02
CA PRO A 472 -9.36 12.68 20.29
C PRO A 472 -8.59 11.51 19.66
N TYR A 473 -7.87 11.84 18.58
CA TYR A 473 -6.84 10.97 18.03
C TYR A 473 -5.71 10.81 19.06
N THR A 474 -5.19 9.58 19.15
CA THR A 474 -3.96 9.26 19.84
C THR A 474 -2.75 9.66 19.01
N LEU A 475 -1.56 9.72 19.63
CA LEU A 475 -0.32 9.99 18.90
C LEU A 475 -0.09 8.97 17.78
N ALA A 476 -0.37 7.69 18.00
CA ALA A 476 -0.28 6.65 16.96
C ALA A 476 -1.24 6.93 15.80
N GLY A 477 -2.50 7.31 16.08
CA GLY A 477 -3.45 7.64 15.03
C GLY A 477 -3.10 8.92 14.26
N ILE A 478 -2.56 9.94 14.94
CA ILE A 478 -2.00 11.14 14.29
C ILE A 478 -0.87 10.73 13.34
N ILE A 479 0.09 9.94 13.82
CA ILE A 479 1.22 9.46 13.02
C ILE A 479 0.73 8.73 11.78
N VAL A 480 -0.18 7.75 11.95
CA VAL A 480 -0.68 6.94 10.84
C VAL A 480 -1.48 7.81 9.85
N LYS A 481 -2.36 8.71 10.28
CA LYS A 481 -3.11 9.60 9.37
C LYS A 481 -2.21 10.58 8.61
N LEU A 482 -1.17 11.11 9.24
CA LEU A 482 -0.18 11.96 8.56
C LEU A 482 0.61 11.17 7.52
N ILE A 483 1.07 9.96 7.86
CA ILE A 483 1.84 9.11 6.96
C ILE A 483 1.00 8.58 5.79
N ASP A 484 -0.23 8.14 6.04
CA ASP A 484 -1.19 7.78 5.00
C ASP A 484 -1.41 8.95 4.02
N THR A 485 -1.56 10.17 4.55
CA THR A 485 -1.66 11.37 3.70
C THR A 485 -0.38 11.64 2.90
N ILE A 486 0.80 11.46 3.49
CA ILE A 486 2.08 11.55 2.77
C ILE A 486 2.13 10.56 1.61
N VAL A 487 1.72 9.31 1.83
CA VAL A 487 1.72 8.28 0.78
C VAL A 487 0.70 8.60 -0.31
N SER A 488 -0.48 9.09 0.06
CA SER A 488 -1.49 9.57 -0.89
C SER A 488 -0.93 10.71 -1.78
N PHE A 489 -0.17 11.65 -1.20
CA PHE A 489 0.51 12.69 -1.96
C PHE A 489 1.62 12.14 -2.85
N ASP A 490 2.45 11.23 -2.33
CA ASP A 490 3.52 10.55 -3.08
C ASP A 490 2.98 9.84 -4.33
N GLU A 491 1.90 9.06 -4.17
CA GLU A 491 1.26 8.35 -5.28
C GLU A 491 0.68 9.32 -6.32
N GLY A 492 0.02 10.39 -5.88
CA GLY A 492 -0.49 11.43 -6.79
C GLY A 492 0.61 12.18 -7.53
N ILE A 493 1.77 12.41 -6.89
CA ILE A 493 2.97 13.00 -7.52
C ILE A 493 3.57 12.04 -8.56
N ARG A 494 3.71 10.77 -8.19
CA ARG A 494 4.47 9.80 -8.96
C ARG A 494 3.74 9.30 -10.20
N ASP A 495 2.42 9.16 -10.09
CA ASP A 495 1.58 8.53 -11.12
C ASP A 495 0.33 9.35 -11.47
N PRO A 496 0.46 10.64 -11.82
CA PRO A 496 -0.68 11.51 -12.11
C PRO A 496 -1.53 11.02 -13.29
N ASP A 497 -0.91 10.34 -14.27
CA ASP A 497 -1.55 9.76 -15.46
C ASP A 497 -2.42 8.53 -15.15
N LEU A 498 -2.16 7.85 -14.04
CA LEU A 498 -2.93 6.65 -13.64
C LEU A 498 -4.04 6.96 -12.66
N MET A 499 -4.16 8.22 -12.23
CA MET A 499 -5.30 8.67 -11.45
C MET A 499 -6.57 8.63 -12.32
N SER A 500 -7.70 8.28 -11.72
CA SER A 500 -8.99 8.23 -12.41
C SER A 500 -9.41 9.62 -12.91
N GLY A 501 -10.24 9.67 -13.96
CA GLY A 501 -10.36 10.85 -14.85
C GLY A 501 -10.44 12.23 -14.19
N TRP A 502 -11.19 12.36 -13.08
CA TRP A 502 -11.41 13.63 -12.38
C TRP A 502 -10.21 14.02 -11.50
N TRP A 503 -9.46 13.04 -11.00
CA TRP A 503 -8.22 13.23 -10.27
C TRP A 503 -7.03 13.60 -11.15
N ARG A 504 -7.13 13.50 -12.48
CA ARG A 504 -6.10 14.04 -13.39
C ARG A 504 -6.06 15.56 -13.40
N HIS A 505 -7.13 16.20 -12.95
CA HIS A 505 -7.33 17.64 -12.95
C HIS A 505 -7.06 18.25 -11.57
N SER A 506 -6.59 19.50 -11.57
CA SER A 506 -6.15 20.21 -10.38
C SER A 506 -7.29 20.42 -9.39
N GLY A 507 -8.53 20.60 -9.89
CA GLY A 507 -9.64 21.00 -9.03
C GLY A 507 -10.01 19.96 -7.98
N VAL A 508 -9.98 18.66 -8.29
CA VAL A 508 -10.33 17.62 -7.30
C VAL A 508 -9.22 17.55 -6.28
N ARG A 509 -7.98 17.57 -6.77
CA ARG A 509 -6.78 17.41 -5.98
C ARG A 509 -6.63 18.53 -4.96
N ILE A 510 -6.84 19.78 -5.39
CA ILE A 510 -6.81 20.95 -4.51
C ILE A 510 -7.99 20.91 -3.54
N TYR A 511 -9.21 20.64 -4.01
CA TYR A 511 -10.38 20.51 -3.13
C TYR A 511 -10.19 19.41 -2.08
N TRP A 512 -9.68 18.25 -2.46
CA TRP A 512 -9.44 17.15 -1.55
C TRP A 512 -8.34 17.49 -0.53
N ALA A 513 -7.21 18.04 -0.99
CA ALA A 513 -6.10 18.42 -0.12
C ALA A 513 -6.49 19.52 0.89
N GLU A 514 -7.47 20.36 0.54
CA GLU A 514 -7.87 21.53 1.33
C GLU A 514 -9.13 21.27 2.18
N ARG A 515 -10.22 20.82 1.56
CA ARG A 515 -11.57 20.71 2.17
C ARG A 515 -11.89 19.34 2.73
N VAL A 516 -11.30 18.27 2.18
CA VAL A 516 -11.60 16.89 2.59
C VAL A 516 -10.53 16.40 3.56
N ARG A 517 -9.34 16.11 3.03
CA ARG A 517 -8.20 15.65 3.82
C ARG A 517 -7.60 16.78 4.65
N GLY A 518 -7.54 18.00 4.10
CA GLY A 518 -7.03 19.18 4.82
C GLY A 518 -7.79 19.52 6.09
N ALA A 519 -9.12 19.33 6.11
CA ALA A 519 -9.96 19.53 7.28
C ALA A 519 -9.65 18.57 8.44
N ILE A 520 -9.03 17.42 8.14
CA ILE A 520 -8.56 16.44 9.13
C ILE A 520 -7.12 16.74 9.50
N ILE A 521 -6.25 16.90 8.50
CA ILE A 521 -4.81 16.90 8.71
C ILE A 521 -4.29 18.20 9.33
N LYS A 522 -4.90 19.36 9.03
CA LYS A 522 -4.42 20.63 9.59
C LYS A 522 -4.60 20.70 11.11
N PRO A 523 -5.77 20.39 11.71
CA PRO A 523 -5.89 20.33 13.16
C PRO A 523 -4.88 19.39 13.82
N LEU A 524 -4.66 18.20 13.25
CA LEU A 524 -3.70 17.23 13.79
C LEU A 524 -2.25 17.74 13.70
N LEU A 525 -1.90 18.37 12.57
CA LEU A 525 -0.59 18.96 12.37
C LEU A 525 -0.34 20.11 13.35
N GLU A 526 -1.30 21.03 13.51
CA GLU A 526 -1.18 22.15 14.45
C GLU A 526 -1.05 21.65 15.89
N ARG A 527 -1.82 20.63 16.29
CA ARG A 527 -1.65 20.00 17.62
C ARG A 527 -0.23 19.48 17.82
N LEU A 528 0.31 18.76 16.84
CA LEU A 528 1.65 18.21 16.92
C LEU A 528 2.73 19.32 16.94
N VAL A 529 2.52 20.42 16.21
CA VAL A 529 3.40 21.60 16.23
C VAL A 529 3.43 22.23 17.62
N MET A 530 2.26 22.46 18.22
CA MET A 530 2.14 23.02 19.57
C MET A 530 2.93 22.15 20.56
N GLU A 531 2.76 20.84 20.52
CA GLU A 531 3.40 19.91 21.46
C GLU A 531 4.91 19.86 21.32
N VAL A 532 5.41 19.90 20.08
CA VAL A 532 6.85 20.02 19.82
C VAL A 532 7.40 21.34 20.37
N GLN A 533 6.67 22.46 20.23
CA GLN A 533 7.10 23.75 20.79
C GLN A 533 7.11 23.74 22.33
N HIS A 534 6.02 23.29 22.96
CA HIS A 534 5.94 23.17 24.42
C HIS A 534 7.07 22.31 24.99
N SER A 535 7.45 21.24 24.26
CA SER A 535 8.57 20.37 24.66
C SER A 535 9.95 21.05 24.59
N GLN A 536 10.10 22.09 23.77
CA GLN A 536 11.35 22.84 23.59
C GLN A 536 11.47 24.01 24.56
N ASP A 537 10.34 24.64 24.91
CA ASP A 537 10.30 25.86 25.74
C ASP A 537 10.50 25.60 27.24
N GLY A 538 10.35 24.34 27.70
CA GLY A 538 10.73 23.91 29.06
C GLY A 538 9.90 24.50 30.21
N SER A 539 8.78 25.16 29.93
CA SER A 539 7.98 25.94 30.89
C SER A 539 6.90 25.15 31.66
N GLY A 540 6.90 23.82 31.60
CA GLY A 540 6.05 22.95 32.43
C GLY A 540 6.87 21.85 33.13
N GLU A 541 6.89 21.85 34.47
CA GLU A 541 7.59 20.84 35.31
C GLU A 541 6.82 19.50 35.41
N PRO A 542 7.42 18.35 35.82
CA PRO A 542 8.82 17.90 35.76
C PRO A 542 9.02 16.72 34.77
N GLN A 543 10.26 16.43 34.40
CA GLN A 543 10.73 15.16 33.80
C GLN A 543 9.78 14.46 32.80
N MET A 544 9.59 15.01 31.58
CA MET A 544 9.18 14.15 30.47
C MET A 544 10.15 12.98 30.41
N ASP A 545 9.65 11.75 30.44
CA ASP A 545 10.51 10.58 30.33
C ASP A 545 11.27 10.59 29.00
N LEU A 546 12.32 9.77 28.93
CA LEU A 546 13.19 9.70 27.75
C LEU A 546 12.40 9.29 26.49
N GLU A 547 11.32 8.53 26.65
CA GLU A 547 10.55 7.97 25.54
C GLU A 547 9.64 9.01 24.91
N THR A 548 8.91 9.77 25.73
CA THR A 548 8.10 10.92 25.32
C THR A 548 8.96 11.95 24.58
N ARG A 549 10.16 12.24 25.08
CA ARG A 549 11.12 13.14 24.39
C ARG A 549 11.60 12.58 23.05
N ARG A 550 11.83 11.27 22.95
CA ARG A 550 12.18 10.62 21.67
C ARG A 550 11.04 10.69 20.68
N GLN A 551 9.81 10.38 21.10
CA GLN A 551 8.61 10.44 20.27
C GLN A 551 8.32 11.87 19.78
N LEU A 552 8.47 12.90 20.64
CA LEU A 552 8.30 14.30 20.25
C LEU A 552 9.38 14.78 19.27
N ARG A 553 10.64 14.35 19.46
CA ARG A 553 11.71 14.60 18.48
C ARG A 553 11.41 13.93 17.14
N SER A 554 10.82 12.74 17.16
CA SER A 554 10.33 12.06 15.96
C SER A 554 9.13 12.78 15.31
N GLY A 555 8.27 13.41 16.12
CA GLY A 555 7.20 14.31 15.66
C GLY A 555 7.72 15.44 14.78
N LEU A 556 8.88 16.04 15.10
CA LEU A 556 9.51 17.06 14.26
C LEU A 556 9.89 16.55 12.86
N SER A 557 10.44 15.33 12.77
CA SER A 557 10.79 14.70 11.48
C SER A 557 9.55 14.41 10.65
N LEU A 558 8.48 13.93 11.29
CA LEU A 558 7.19 13.68 10.63
C LEU A 558 6.56 14.98 10.11
N ILE A 559 6.54 16.05 10.92
CA ILE A 559 6.10 17.38 10.48
C ILE A 559 6.90 17.81 9.25
N ALA A 560 8.23 17.72 9.29
CA ALA A 560 9.08 18.15 8.17
C ALA A 560 8.74 17.42 6.87
N ILE A 561 8.58 16.09 6.92
CA ILE A 561 8.25 15.27 5.74
C ILE A 561 6.83 15.56 5.26
N MET A 562 5.86 15.70 6.16
CA MET A 562 4.47 16.05 5.81
C MET A 562 4.40 17.39 5.06
N LEU A 563 5.11 18.41 5.57
CA LEU A 563 5.17 19.72 4.93
C LEU A 563 5.83 19.65 3.54
N ASP A 564 6.90 18.86 3.41
CA ASP A 564 7.61 18.64 2.13
C ASP A 564 6.68 18.03 1.08
N TYR A 565 6.01 16.91 1.39
CA TYR A 565 5.09 16.27 0.45
C TYR A 565 3.85 17.13 0.13
N ALA A 566 3.32 17.89 1.10
CA ALA A 566 2.24 18.83 0.84
C ALA A 566 2.65 19.92 -0.16
N ASP A 567 3.87 20.46 -0.05
CA ASP A 567 4.40 21.45 -0.98
C ASP A 567 4.70 20.84 -2.37
N TRP A 568 5.25 19.63 -2.41
CA TRP A 568 5.50 18.92 -3.68
C TRP A 568 4.20 18.60 -4.41
N TYR A 569 3.19 18.12 -3.68
CA TYR A 569 1.86 17.86 -4.23
C TYR A 569 1.22 19.16 -4.74
N ALA A 570 1.37 20.26 -4.01
CA ALA A 570 0.91 21.58 -4.45
C ALA A 570 1.61 22.06 -5.72
N ALA A 571 2.93 21.89 -5.84
CA ALA A 571 3.67 22.26 -7.03
C ALA A 571 3.16 21.51 -8.28
N GLN A 572 2.88 20.21 -8.17
CA GLN A 572 2.30 19.45 -9.27
C GLN A 572 0.85 19.90 -9.57
N ASN A 573 0.02 20.13 -8.55
CA ASN A 573 -1.35 20.61 -8.75
C ASN A 573 -1.38 21.95 -9.50
N LEU A 574 -0.43 22.85 -9.20
CA LEU A 574 -0.28 24.13 -9.90
C LEU A 574 0.24 23.95 -11.33
N ALA A 575 1.07 22.94 -11.59
CA ALA A 575 1.48 22.58 -12.95
C ALA A 575 0.31 22.02 -13.77
N ILE A 576 -0.58 21.24 -13.16
CA ILE A 576 -1.82 20.76 -13.78
C ILE A 576 -2.76 21.95 -14.05
N LEU A 577 -2.97 22.81 -13.06
CA LEU A 577 -3.78 24.03 -13.21
C LEU A 577 -3.24 24.92 -14.33
N ALA A 578 -1.92 25.08 -14.45
CA ALA A 578 -1.31 25.81 -15.55
C ALA A 578 -1.66 25.19 -16.92
N GLY A 579 -1.67 23.86 -17.03
CA GLY A 579 -2.11 23.14 -18.22
C GLY A 579 -3.58 23.38 -18.57
N GLU A 580 -4.46 23.37 -17.55
CA GLU A 580 -5.91 23.62 -17.71
C GLU A 580 -6.24 25.00 -18.30
N PHE A 581 -5.32 25.97 -18.17
CA PHE A 581 -5.44 27.33 -18.72
C PHE A 581 -4.44 27.61 -19.86
N ALA A 582 -3.76 26.57 -20.36
CA ALA A 582 -2.72 26.68 -21.40
C ALA A 582 -1.68 27.77 -21.12
N LEU A 583 -1.19 27.83 -19.87
CA LEU A 583 -0.09 28.71 -19.51
C LEU A 583 1.21 28.17 -20.09
N ASP A 584 2.05 29.07 -20.60
CA ASP A 584 3.40 28.68 -21.04
C ASP A 584 4.31 28.33 -19.86
N ARG A 585 5.50 27.80 -20.14
CA ARG A 585 6.46 27.41 -19.09
C ARG A 585 6.85 28.57 -18.18
N ARG A 586 6.99 29.79 -18.70
CA ARG A 586 7.37 30.98 -17.92
C ARG A 586 6.22 31.43 -17.03
N GLU A 587 4.99 31.44 -17.55
CA GLU A 587 3.76 31.74 -16.80
C GLU A 587 3.56 30.72 -15.68
N ARG A 588 3.68 29.42 -15.96
CA ARG A 588 3.65 28.34 -14.96
C ARG A 588 4.70 28.53 -13.87
N ASP A 589 5.94 28.79 -14.24
CA ASP A 589 7.03 28.97 -13.26
C ASP A 589 6.80 30.21 -12.39
N LYS A 590 6.14 31.25 -12.90
CA LYS A 590 5.74 32.42 -12.10
C LYS A 590 4.56 32.10 -11.19
N LEU A 591 3.55 31.37 -11.67
CA LEU A 591 2.41 30.89 -10.88
C LEU A 591 2.89 30.12 -9.63
N ILE A 592 3.78 29.15 -9.84
CA ILE A 592 4.33 28.29 -8.78
C ILE A 592 5.20 29.11 -7.82
N ARG A 593 6.09 29.96 -8.33
CA ARG A 593 6.94 30.82 -7.47
C ARG A 593 6.13 31.80 -6.64
N GLY A 594 5.10 32.42 -7.23
CA GLY A 594 4.21 33.33 -6.52
C GLY A 594 3.42 32.63 -5.41
N PHE A 595 2.97 31.39 -5.66
CA PHE A 595 2.24 30.59 -4.66
C PHE A 595 3.06 30.38 -3.38
N PHE A 596 4.34 30.06 -3.53
CA PHE A 596 5.26 29.82 -2.42
C PHE A 596 6.00 31.07 -1.94
N ASN A 597 5.67 32.27 -2.44
CA ASN A 597 6.30 33.49 -1.99
C ASN A 597 5.59 34.02 -0.72
N PRO A 598 6.21 33.92 0.47
CA PRO A 598 5.58 34.40 1.70
C PRO A 598 5.46 35.93 1.75
N ASP A 599 6.26 36.65 0.96
CA ASP A 599 6.37 38.11 1.00
C ASP A 599 5.46 38.79 -0.04
N LEU A 600 4.83 38.01 -0.94
CA LEU A 600 3.87 38.52 -1.90
C LEU A 600 2.50 38.69 -1.21
N PRO A 601 1.89 39.89 -1.17
CA PRO A 601 0.54 40.04 -0.63
C PRO A 601 -0.45 39.17 -1.40
N VAL A 602 -1.41 38.54 -0.69
CA VAL A 602 -2.41 37.65 -1.32
C VAL A 602 -3.17 38.41 -2.43
N ILE A 603 -3.48 39.68 -2.19
CA ILE A 603 -4.20 40.56 -3.12
C ILE A 603 -3.41 40.80 -4.42
N ASP A 604 -2.09 40.98 -4.33
CA ASP A 604 -1.26 41.21 -5.52
C ASP A 604 -1.04 39.91 -6.30
N TYR A 605 -0.92 38.78 -5.59
CA TYR A 605 -0.93 37.46 -6.21
C TYR A 605 -2.27 37.18 -6.90
N GLN A 606 -3.40 37.49 -6.27
CA GLN A 606 -4.74 37.34 -6.83
C GLN A 606 -4.93 38.16 -8.10
N ARG A 607 -4.54 39.44 -8.09
CA ARG A 607 -4.66 40.33 -9.25
C ARG A 607 -3.86 39.80 -10.44
N GLN A 608 -2.61 39.41 -10.20
CA GLN A 608 -1.75 38.87 -11.26
C GLN A 608 -2.24 37.52 -11.80
N LEU A 609 -2.85 36.69 -10.96
CA LEU A 609 -3.22 35.31 -11.28
C LEU A 609 -4.62 35.19 -11.90
N LEU A 610 -5.64 35.82 -11.30
CA LEU A 610 -7.05 35.65 -11.69
C LEU A 610 -7.46 36.54 -12.87
N GLU A 611 -6.87 37.74 -12.97
CA GLU A 611 -7.23 38.71 -14.01
C GLU A 611 -6.39 38.53 -15.28
N THR A 612 -5.17 37.98 -15.17
CA THR A 612 -4.24 37.87 -16.31
C THR A 612 -4.05 36.45 -16.82
N TRP A 613 -3.87 35.46 -15.93
CA TRP A 613 -3.47 34.10 -16.33
C TRP A 613 -4.62 33.09 -16.30
N LEU A 614 -5.41 33.06 -15.24
CA LEU A 614 -6.52 32.11 -15.08
C LEU A 614 -7.84 32.74 -15.53
N THR A 615 -7.93 33.12 -16.81
CA THR A 615 -9.09 33.79 -17.40
C THR A 615 -10.12 32.78 -17.93
N GLU A 616 -11.41 33.16 -17.92
CA GLU A 616 -12.50 32.34 -18.49
C GLU A 616 -12.23 31.99 -19.96
N GLU A 617 -11.74 32.95 -20.75
CA GLU A 617 -11.46 32.76 -22.17
C GLU A 617 -10.40 31.67 -22.44
N ARG A 618 -9.37 31.58 -21.60
CA ARG A 618 -8.35 30.52 -21.73
C ARG A 618 -8.93 29.15 -21.38
N LEU A 619 -9.73 29.09 -20.32
CA LEU A 619 -10.37 27.84 -19.91
C LEU A 619 -11.39 27.36 -20.95
N ASP A 620 -12.26 28.24 -21.44
CA ASP A 620 -13.27 27.90 -22.44
C ASP A 620 -12.63 27.38 -23.74
N ARG A 621 -11.47 27.93 -24.13
CA ARG A 621 -10.67 27.39 -25.25
C ARG A 621 -10.13 25.98 -24.97
N GLN A 622 -9.65 25.70 -23.75
CA GLN A 622 -9.18 24.36 -23.39
C GLN A 622 -10.30 23.33 -23.31
N ILE A 623 -11.49 23.75 -22.86
CA ILE A 623 -12.70 22.92 -22.88
C ILE A 623 -13.12 22.63 -24.32
N ALA A 624 -13.19 23.65 -25.18
CA ALA A 624 -13.51 23.48 -26.59
C ALA A 624 -12.51 22.58 -27.34
N ALA A 625 -11.23 22.59 -26.92
CA ALA A 625 -10.19 21.73 -27.46
C ALA A 625 -10.16 20.30 -26.86
N GLY A 626 -11.10 19.98 -25.96
CA GLY A 626 -11.19 18.66 -25.30
C GLY A 626 -10.07 18.36 -24.30
N GLN A 627 -9.25 19.36 -23.94
CA GLN A 627 -8.15 19.19 -22.97
C GLN A 627 -8.64 19.22 -21.52
N VAL A 628 -9.76 19.92 -21.27
CA VAL A 628 -10.45 19.95 -19.97
C VAL A 628 -11.89 19.51 -20.22
N PRO A 629 -12.45 18.52 -19.49
CA PRO A 629 -13.79 18.03 -19.75
C PRO A 629 -14.88 19.11 -19.63
N ASN A 630 -14.86 19.85 -18.52
CA ASN A 630 -15.70 21.02 -18.27
C ASN A 630 -15.21 21.78 -17.01
N LYS A 631 -15.87 22.89 -16.67
CA LYS A 631 -15.49 23.77 -15.55
C LYS A 631 -15.48 23.08 -14.18
N SER A 632 -16.30 22.05 -13.95
CA SER A 632 -16.35 21.35 -12.65
C SER A 632 -15.06 20.58 -12.32
N TYR A 633 -14.14 20.43 -13.28
CA TYR A 633 -12.86 19.74 -13.08
C TYR A 633 -11.75 20.67 -12.59
N VAL A 634 -11.93 21.99 -12.71
CA VAL A 634 -10.94 23.02 -12.40
C VAL A 634 -11.11 23.57 -10.99
N ALA A 635 -10.01 23.97 -10.34
CA ALA A 635 -10.00 24.42 -8.93
C ALA A 635 -10.78 25.70 -8.64
N LEU A 636 -11.18 26.45 -9.67
CA LEU A 636 -11.86 27.74 -9.54
C LEU A 636 -13.40 27.64 -9.62
N TYR A 637 -13.94 26.42 -9.57
CA TYR A 637 -15.38 26.18 -9.65
C TYR A 637 -15.82 25.13 -8.63
N PRO A 638 -17.07 25.23 -8.13
CA PRO A 638 -17.65 24.26 -7.23
C PRO A 638 -17.84 22.90 -7.90
N ARG A 639 -17.84 21.85 -7.08
CA ARG A 639 -17.97 20.44 -7.50
C ARG A 639 -19.42 20.00 -7.77
N SER A 640 -20.41 20.87 -7.56
CA SER A 640 -21.85 20.55 -7.66
C SER A 640 -22.49 20.98 -8.98
N VAL A 641 -23.35 20.08 -9.48
CA VAL A 641 -23.97 20.02 -10.80
C VAL A 641 -24.88 21.21 -11.11
N GLY A 642 -24.54 21.89 -12.20
CA GLY A 642 -25.39 22.74 -13.01
C GLY A 642 -24.67 22.97 -14.33
N ASP A 643 -25.39 23.21 -15.42
CA ASP A 643 -24.78 23.38 -16.76
C ASP A 643 -23.82 24.59 -16.81
N HIS A 644 -23.89 25.49 -15.82
CA HIS A 644 -23.06 26.69 -15.69
C HIS A 644 -22.64 26.97 -14.23
N PRO A 645 -21.61 26.30 -13.68
CA PRO A 645 -21.12 26.61 -12.34
C PRO A 645 -20.51 28.01 -12.28
N HIS A 646 -20.88 28.80 -11.26
CA HIS A 646 -20.25 30.09 -11.00
C HIS A 646 -18.82 29.92 -10.49
N ARG A 647 -17.93 30.83 -10.88
CA ARG A 647 -16.54 30.85 -10.41
C ARG A 647 -16.50 31.07 -8.89
N ASP A 648 -15.84 30.17 -8.18
CA ASP A 648 -15.57 30.23 -6.73
C ASP A 648 -14.09 29.97 -6.47
N ILE A 649 -13.40 31.01 -6.00
CA ILE A 649 -11.96 31.01 -5.73
C ILE A 649 -11.61 30.74 -4.26
N SER A 650 -12.61 30.55 -3.40
CA SER A 650 -12.43 30.40 -1.94
C SER A 650 -11.48 29.24 -1.60
N THR A 651 -11.67 28.09 -2.23
CA THR A 651 -10.82 26.91 -2.01
C THR A 651 -9.38 27.16 -2.44
N PHE A 652 -9.16 27.89 -3.54
CA PHE A 652 -7.81 28.24 -3.97
C PHE A 652 -7.15 29.25 -3.03
N HIS A 653 -7.91 30.21 -2.48
CA HIS A 653 -7.39 31.12 -1.45
C HIS A 653 -6.95 30.39 -0.19
N ASP A 654 -7.80 29.49 0.32
CA ASP A 654 -7.46 28.71 1.50
C ASP A 654 -6.23 27.81 1.26
N TYR A 655 -6.05 27.36 0.01
CA TYR A 655 -4.86 26.62 -0.39
C TYR A 655 -3.58 27.48 -0.34
N VAL A 656 -3.64 28.73 -0.78
CA VAL A 656 -2.55 29.72 -0.66
C VAL A 656 -2.25 30.01 0.82
N HIS A 657 -3.28 30.24 1.64
CA HIS A 657 -3.10 30.47 3.07
C HIS A 657 -2.44 29.28 3.77
N SER A 658 -2.83 28.06 3.38
CA SER A 658 -2.23 26.84 3.89
C SER A 658 -0.75 26.72 3.53
N ALA A 659 -0.36 27.09 2.30
CA ALA A 659 1.05 27.12 1.91
C ALA A 659 1.87 28.12 2.75
N ARG A 660 1.31 29.29 3.04
CA ARG A 660 1.95 30.29 3.92
C ARG A 660 2.08 29.78 5.36
N ARG A 661 1.03 29.16 5.91
CA ARG A 661 1.09 28.56 7.25
C ARG A 661 2.16 27.48 7.32
N ARG A 662 2.31 26.64 6.29
CA ARG A 662 3.40 25.65 6.22
C ARG A 662 4.79 26.31 6.27
N ILE A 663 5.01 27.41 5.57
CA ILE A 663 6.26 28.19 5.66
C ILE A 663 6.46 28.74 7.08
N GLN A 664 5.40 29.23 7.71
CA GLN A 664 5.45 29.72 9.08
C GLN A 664 5.83 28.62 10.09
N ILE A 665 5.19 27.45 10.02
CA ILE A 665 5.54 26.27 10.85
C ILE A 665 7.02 25.91 10.66
N ARG A 666 7.54 25.95 9.42
CA ARG A 666 8.96 25.68 9.18
C ARG A 666 9.87 26.68 9.88
N ARG A 667 9.47 27.95 9.97
CA ARG A 667 10.22 29.00 10.68
C ARG A 667 10.15 28.79 12.19
N GLU A 668 8.94 28.58 12.71
CA GLU A 668 8.65 28.30 14.13
C GLU A 668 9.47 27.13 14.67
N LEU A 669 9.61 26.04 13.89
CA LEU A 669 10.30 24.82 14.31
C LEU A 669 11.78 24.73 13.87
N GLY A 670 12.38 25.82 13.35
CA GLY A 670 13.78 25.80 12.88
C GLY A 670 14.03 24.85 11.69
N LEU A 671 12.99 24.51 10.92
CA LEU A 671 13.07 23.67 9.73
C LEU A 671 13.43 24.46 8.45
N TYR A 672 13.61 25.78 8.54
CA TYR A 672 13.78 26.69 7.41
C TYR A 672 15.23 27.21 7.25
N SER A 673 16.20 26.32 7.02
CA SER A 673 17.61 26.71 6.75
C SER A 673 17.90 26.88 5.25
N PRO A 674 18.93 27.66 4.84
CA PRO A 674 19.27 27.85 3.43
C PRO A 674 19.51 26.54 2.68
N ARG A 675 20.23 25.58 3.29
CA ARG A 675 20.47 24.25 2.72
C ARG A 675 19.19 23.45 2.52
N LYS A 676 18.27 23.50 3.51
CA LYS A 676 16.96 22.83 3.41
C LYS A 676 16.10 23.46 2.31
N ARG A 677 16.12 24.80 2.18
CA ARG A 677 15.40 25.53 1.12
C ARG A 677 15.90 25.17 -0.28
N ILE A 678 17.22 25.10 -0.48
CA ILE A 678 17.82 24.69 -1.77
C ILE A 678 17.37 23.26 -2.12
N ARG A 679 17.44 22.33 -1.16
CA ARG A 679 17.00 20.93 -1.37
C ARG A 679 15.50 20.86 -1.70
N TRP A 680 14.68 21.59 -0.96
CA TRP A 680 13.24 21.68 -1.17
C TRP A 680 12.90 22.22 -2.58
N GLN A 681 13.56 23.30 -3.01
CA GLN A 681 13.37 23.86 -4.35
C GLN A 681 13.84 22.91 -5.45
N SER A 682 14.98 22.24 -5.27
CA SER A 682 15.46 21.21 -6.20
C SER A 682 14.42 20.11 -6.37
N ARG A 683 13.77 19.69 -5.27
CA ARG A 683 12.76 18.64 -5.31
C ARG A 683 11.46 19.08 -5.98
N ILE A 684 11.04 20.34 -5.80
CA ILE A 684 9.92 20.92 -6.57
C ILE A 684 10.21 20.83 -8.07
N ASN A 685 11.43 21.15 -8.50
CA ASN A 685 11.80 21.08 -9.91
C ASN A 685 11.78 19.63 -10.43
N GLU A 686 12.24 18.65 -9.64
CA GLU A 686 12.15 17.22 -9.98
C GLU A 686 10.69 16.75 -10.14
N VAL A 687 9.79 17.22 -9.27
CA VAL A 687 8.36 16.90 -9.33
C VAL A 687 7.71 17.45 -10.61
N ILE A 688 8.03 18.69 -10.97
CA ILE A 688 7.54 19.30 -12.21
C ILE A 688 8.10 18.57 -13.44
N ALA A 689 9.40 18.21 -13.41
CA ALA A 689 10.02 17.45 -14.48
C ALA A 689 9.38 16.06 -14.66
N LEU A 690 9.08 15.37 -13.55
CA LEU A 690 8.36 14.09 -13.58
C LEU A 690 6.97 14.26 -14.20
N TYR A 691 6.23 15.30 -13.81
CA TYR A 691 4.93 15.60 -14.40
C TYR A 691 5.04 15.83 -15.92
N ASP A 692 5.97 16.69 -16.35
CA ASP A 692 6.20 16.98 -17.77
C ASP A 692 6.54 15.69 -18.55
N TYR A 693 7.41 14.84 -18.00
CA TYR A 693 7.75 13.53 -18.58
C TYR A 693 6.51 12.64 -18.75
N ARG A 694 5.66 12.54 -17.72
CA ARG A 694 4.46 11.68 -17.74
C ARG A 694 3.41 12.16 -18.74
N MET A 695 3.17 13.47 -18.81
CA MET A 695 2.19 14.03 -19.73
C MET A 695 2.63 13.86 -21.19
N LEU A 696 3.92 14.03 -21.49
CA LEU A 696 4.48 13.77 -22.83
C LEU A 696 4.36 12.30 -23.25
N ASP A 697 4.59 11.36 -22.32
CA ASP A 697 4.47 9.92 -22.58
C ASP A 697 3.01 9.53 -22.89
N SER A 698 2.06 10.09 -22.13
CA SER A 698 0.62 9.83 -22.34
C SER A 698 0.08 10.35 -23.69
N GLN A 699 0.70 11.40 -24.25
CA GLN A 699 0.32 11.97 -25.55
C GLN A 699 0.88 11.21 -26.76
N ARG A 700 1.94 10.41 -26.57
CA ARG A 700 2.51 9.55 -27.63
C ARG A 700 1.77 8.22 -27.78
N ASP A 701 0.99 7.87 -26.75
CA ASP A 701 0.30 6.59 -26.60
C ASP A 701 -1.20 6.65 -26.95
N ASN A 702 -1.75 7.86 -27.16
CA ASN A 702 -3.06 8.11 -27.79
C ASN A 702 -2.86 8.41 -29.27
#